data_AF-A6GS33-F1
#
_entry.id   AF-A6GS33-F1
#
_cell.length_a   1.000
_cell.length_b   1.000
_cell.length_c   1.000
_cell.angle_alpha   90.00
_cell.angle_beta   90.00
_cell.angle_gamma   90.00
#
_symmetry.space_group_name_H-M   'P 1'
#
loop_
_entity.id
_entity.type
_entity.pdbx_description
1 polymer ?
#
loop_
_entity_poly.entity_id
_entity_poly.type
_entity_poly.pdbx_seq_one_letter_code
_entity_poly.pdbx_strand_id
1 'polypeptide(L)'
;MQDNLKPMFAEIQAELDVAIVGSGPAGLSAAARAQQLGCKYVLFESENHASDTIYKYQKGKHVMAEPGFLPLRSGMSFEAGKRESILGTWDSQLLNQKINIQYKKTVSKIIKLNDGAGPFELTCEDGSTTTARTVILGIGLQGNIRKIGTAGDDLPNVQYTLADPDEFNNETIIVIGAGDAAIENALALMKNNKVVLINRKDEFARCKEGNLNQILAADRNEDLRIFYNTSTSAVEEIPEAKEGEPSLNYRYKGPEGEQAMPVHRIIARLGATPPRGLVESFGVTFPNSDPNAVPALSETYESNVPGLFIVGALGGYPLIKQAMNQGHEVVDSIMGLPVVPADEPLLAEKFKPLGDVSVSTVLDMILENVPLFNQMTRLQLREFMLESTLHQPKKGSVIFHKGDYTSTFFAIVQGGVGIELVNKEGKPFILNLDKGNYFGEMGLISGRRRTATVYAGENCVLIETPRKAMLKLIASVDAVRRTIDETFVRRALSTHLAPQLEPQEIEQLIASGISVTRYVRGEKLFSEGDKTDGLHLIRRGSVSVSKLIDDQDSVLSYVSAGSYVGEIDLVNGTDRQTTCTATVLTEVLLIQADAVIDVLSKNSNWKKALQAKIGKRVHDAIFRESTAKRESDLIHFLMKQGLGDATNALIIDENLCVHCDNCERACAETHDGIPRLDRDAGPTFQNIHLAHSCRHCEQPHCMKDCPPDAIRRNEKGEVMIADTCIGCGNCAKNCPYNAIELRVKPPPRKTGLLSWLLFGSGGPLGERPVKYDANSIKKAYKCDLCHGKDGGPACVRACPTGAAFRISPEVYLNQQNELI
;
A
#
# COMPACT_ATOMS: atom_id res chain seq x y z
N MET A 1 22.51 -27.78 -32.94
CA MET A 1 22.55 -26.61 -32.04
C MET A 1 23.91 -26.47 -31.35
N GLN A 2 24.53 -27.55 -30.88
CA GLN A 2 25.84 -27.51 -30.21
C GLN A 2 26.99 -26.94 -31.08
N ASP A 3 26.98 -27.16 -32.40
CA ASP A 3 28.05 -26.74 -33.30
C ASP A 3 28.19 -25.21 -33.51
N ASN A 4 27.25 -24.40 -32.99
CA ASN A 4 27.24 -22.93 -33.13
C ASN A 4 27.36 -22.17 -31.79
N LEU A 5 27.58 -22.88 -30.67
CA LEU A 5 27.75 -22.22 -29.37
C LEU A 5 29.10 -21.51 -29.30
N LYS A 6 29.13 -20.31 -28.74
CA LYS A 6 30.35 -19.53 -28.49
C LYS A 6 30.40 -19.19 -27.01
N PRO A 7 30.88 -20.12 -26.16
CA PRO A 7 30.96 -19.89 -24.73
C PRO A 7 31.84 -18.68 -24.42
N MET A 8 31.41 -17.85 -23.47
CA MET A 8 32.23 -16.78 -22.92
C MET A 8 33.51 -17.37 -22.34
N PHE A 9 34.64 -16.70 -22.60
CA PHE A 9 35.95 -17.11 -22.11
C PHE A 9 36.36 -18.55 -22.52
N ALA A 10 35.93 -19.00 -23.71
CA ALA A 10 36.24 -20.34 -24.23
C ALA A 10 37.75 -20.62 -24.34
N GLU A 11 38.56 -19.57 -24.46
CA GLU A 11 40.02 -19.58 -24.47
C GLU A 11 40.66 -19.87 -23.11
N ILE A 12 39.93 -19.64 -21.99
CA ILE A 12 40.43 -19.88 -20.64
C ILE A 12 40.36 -21.39 -20.33
N GLN A 13 41.45 -21.97 -19.83
CA GLN A 13 41.48 -23.36 -19.40
C GLN A 13 40.96 -23.49 -17.95
N ALA A 14 39.90 -24.27 -17.76
CA ALA A 14 39.28 -24.54 -16.45
C ALA A 14 38.66 -25.95 -16.44
N GLU A 15 38.38 -26.48 -15.25
CA GLU A 15 37.68 -27.77 -15.10
C GLU A 15 36.22 -27.70 -15.59
N LEU A 16 35.57 -26.55 -15.34
CA LEU A 16 34.17 -26.31 -15.63
C LEU A 16 33.99 -25.09 -16.55
N ASP A 17 32.97 -25.14 -17.40
CA ASP A 17 32.48 -23.96 -18.13
C ASP A 17 31.72 -23.04 -17.16
N VAL A 18 30.88 -23.62 -16.28
CA VAL A 18 30.00 -22.88 -15.37
C VAL A 18 29.98 -23.50 -13.98
N ALA A 19 30.28 -22.73 -12.94
CA ALA A 19 29.99 -23.11 -11.56
C ALA A 19 28.74 -22.38 -11.05
N ILE A 20 27.75 -23.12 -10.54
CA ILE A 20 26.48 -22.56 -10.06
C ILE A 20 26.45 -22.70 -8.54
N VAL A 21 26.28 -21.60 -7.82
CA VAL A 21 26.30 -21.58 -6.35
C VAL A 21 24.89 -21.32 -5.81
N GLY A 22 24.30 -22.32 -5.16
CA GLY A 22 22.96 -22.29 -4.56
C GLY A 22 21.90 -22.97 -5.44
N SER A 23 21.20 -23.97 -4.90
CA SER A 23 20.16 -24.73 -5.62
C SER A 23 18.74 -24.18 -5.45
N GLY A 24 18.61 -22.86 -5.25
CA GLY A 24 17.32 -22.19 -5.35
C GLY A 24 16.71 -22.31 -6.77
N PRO A 25 15.48 -21.81 -6.99
CA PRO A 25 14.80 -21.95 -8.29
C PRO A 25 15.62 -21.45 -9.48
N ALA A 26 16.35 -20.35 -9.32
CA ALA A 26 17.24 -19.82 -10.35
C ALA A 26 18.42 -20.77 -10.64
N GLY A 27 19.07 -21.29 -9.59
CA GLY A 27 20.19 -22.23 -9.72
C GLY A 27 19.78 -23.56 -10.35
N LEU A 28 18.62 -24.10 -9.96
CA LEU A 28 18.05 -25.30 -10.60
C LEU A 28 17.77 -25.07 -12.08
N SER A 29 17.18 -23.92 -12.42
CA SER A 29 16.92 -23.56 -13.81
C SER A 29 18.20 -23.41 -14.64
N ALA A 30 19.22 -22.76 -14.08
CA ALA A 30 20.53 -22.64 -14.69
C ALA A 30 21.18 -24.01 -14.91
N ALA A 31 21.16 -24.88 -13.91
CA ALA A 31 21.72 -26.22 -14.02
C ALA A 31 20.99 -27.06 -15.08
N ALA A 32 19.66 -27.00 -15.13
CA ALA A 32 18.85 -27.65 -16.17
C ALA A 32 19.19 -27.13 -17.56
N ARG A 33 19.37 -25.82 -17.72
CA ARG A 33 19.75 -25.23 -19.01
C ARG A 33 21.18 -25.61 -19.43
N ALA A 34 22.13 -25.58 -18.49
CA ALA A 34 23.51 -26.00 -18.71
C ALA A 34 23.58 -27.48 -19.13
N GLN A 35 22.77 -28.34 -18.51
CA GLN A 35 22.62 -29.74 -18.90
C GLN A 35 22.08 -29.89 -20.33
N GLN A 36 21.04 -29.14 -20.70
CA GLN A 36 20.43 -29.18 -22.04
C GLN A 36 21.41 -28.78 -23.15
N LEU A 37 22.28 -27.80 -22.88
CA LEU A 37 23.29 -27.33 -23.82
C LEU A 37 24.55 -28.20 -23.83
N GLY A 38 24.73 -29.08 -22.83
CA GLY A 38 25.88 -29.96 -22.70
C GLY A 38 27.13 -29.28 -22.16
N CYS A 39 26.97 -28.22 -21.36
CA CYS A 39 28.08 -27.53 -20.68
C CYS A 39 28.76 -28.44 -19.65
N LYS A 40 30.05 -28.23 -19.37
CA LYS A 40 30.68 -28.78 -18.15
C LYS A 40 30.32 -27.88 -16.97
N TYR A 41 29.46 -28.34 -16.07
CA TYR A 41 29.02 -27.53 -14.94
C TYR A 41 28.91 -28.33 -13.65
N VAL A 42 28.81 -27.61 -12.53
CA VAL A 42 28.43 -28.15 -11.23
C VAL A 42 27.47 -27.19 -10.53
N LEU A 43 26.48 -27.73 -9.82
CA LEU A 43 25.59 -26.99 -8.92
C LEU A 43 25.96 -27.30 -7.46
N PHE A 44 26.38 -26.29 -6.71
CA PHE A 44 26.68 -26.42 -5.28
C PHE A 44 25.46 -26.11 -4.42
N GLU A 45 25.19 -26.96 -3.44
CA GLU A 45 24.15 -26.78 -2.43
C GLU A 45 24.72 -27.00 -1.03
N SER A 46 24.50 -26.03 -0.13
CA SER A 46 24.96 -26.07 1.25
C SER A 46 24.23 -27.12 2.07
N GLU A 47 22.95 -27.34 1.80
CA GLU A 47 22.12 -28.30 2.51
C GLU A 47 22.20 -29.70 1.91
N ASN A 48 21.55 -30.66 2.57
CA ASN A 48 21.43 -32.04 2.12
C ASN A 48 20.27 -32.28 1.14
N HIS A 49 19.57 -31.22 0.72
CA HIS A 49 18.40 -31.24 -0.15
C HIS A 49 18.41 -30.01 -1.05
N ALA A 50 17.68 -30.04 -2.16
CA ALA A 50 17.64 -28.93 -3.11
C ALA A 50 16.61 -27.86 -2.72
N SER A 51 16.82 -26.61 -3.18
CA SER A 51 15.86 -25.51 -3.02
C SER A 51 15.49 -25.18 -1.57
N ASP A 52 16.50 -25.08 -0.69
CA ASP A 52 16.35 -24.85 0.76
C ASP A 52 15.41 -23.70 1.12
N THR A 53 15.42 -22.60 0.34
CA THR A 53 14.48 -21.48 0.56
C THR A 53 13.01 -21.90 0.52
N ILE A 54 12.64 -22.76 -0.43
CA ILE A 54 11.27 -23.28 -0.57
C ILE A 54 11.07 -24.49 0.33
N TYR A 55 12.11 -25.27 0.60
CA TYR A 55 12.07 -26.32 1.61
C TYR A 55 11.71 -25.75 2.99
N LYS A 56 12.28 -24.60 3.39
CA LYS A 56 11.96 -23.88 4.62
C LYS A 56 10.61 -23.14 4.60
N TYR A 57 9.86 -23.21 3.51
CA TYR A 57 8.47 -22.77 3.55
C TYR A 57 7.67 -23.66 4.48
N GLN A 58 6.67 -23.06 5.11
CA GLN A 58 5.72 -23.76 5.95
C GLN A 58 5.16 -24.99 5.22
N LYS A 59 5.11 -26.12 5.92
CA LYS A 59 4.51 -27.36 5.42
C LYS A 59 3.09 -27.13 4.90
N GLY A 60 2.78 -27.74 3.76
CA GLY A 60 1.50 -27.63 3.07
C GLY A 60 1.24 -26.26 2.42
N LYS A 61 2.17 -25.31 2.50
CA LYS A 61 2.02 -23.99 1.87
C LYS A 61 1.74 -24.12 0.38
N HIS A 62 0.72 -23.41 -0.08
CA HIS A 62 0.46 -23.27 -1.51
C HIS A 62 1.36 -22.17 -2.09
N VAL A 63 2.22 -22.54 -3.03
CA VAL A 63 3.14 -21.63 -3.71
C VAL A 63 2.53 -21.26 -5.05
N MET A 64 2.36 -19.95 -5.28
CA MET A 64 1.79 -19.42 -6.51
C MET A 64 2.86 -19.22 -7.60
N ALA A 65 2.50 -19.51 -8.85
CA ALA A 65 3.35 -19.28 -10.02
C ALA A 65 3.11 -17.90 -10.68
N GLU A 66 3.18 -16.84 -9.87
CA GLU A 66 2.96 -15.46 -10.31
C GLU A 66 4.25 -14.79 -10.86
N PRO A 67 4.11 -13.82 -11.79
CA PRO A 67 2.87 -13.44 -12.46
C PRO A 67 2.40 -14.48 -13.49
N GLY A 68 1.08 -14.71 -13.54
CA GLY A 68 0.48 -15.64 -14.51
C GLY A 68 0.74 -15.28 -15.98
N PHE A 69 0.87 -13.99 -16.30
CA PHE A 69 1.10 -13.49 -17.66
C PHE A 69 2.52 -13.73 -18.18
N LEU A 70 3.48 -14.06 -17.31
CA LEU A 70 4.86 -14.28 -17.72
C LEU A 70 5.05 -15.76 -18.11
N PRO A 71 5.65 -16.06 -19.28
CA PRO A 71 5.96 -17.43 -19.68
C PRO A 71 7.11 -18.01 -18.83
N LEU A 72 7.08 -19.31 -18.55
CA LEU A 72 8.19 -20.04 -17.93
C LEU A 72 9.07 -20.66 -19.03
N ARG A 73 10.36 -20.33 -19.03
CA ARG A 73 11.36 -20.82 -20.00
C ARG A 73 12.24 -21.95 -19.47
N SER A 74 12.25 -22.12 -18.15
CA SER A 74 13.14 -23.06 -17.47
C SER A 74 12.98 -24.50 -17.96
N GLY A 75 14.09 -25.25 -17.94
CA GLY A 75 14.07 -26.72 -18.08
C GLY A 75 13.48 -27.44 -16.87
N MET A 76 13.22 -26.71 -15.78
CA MET A 76 12.51 -27.19 -14.59
C MET A 76 11.06 -26.68 -14.65
N SER A 77 10.08 -27.57 -14.45
CA SER A 77 8.67 -27.16 -14.48
C SER A 77 8.30 -26.43 -13.19
N PHE A 78 7.44 -25.41 -13.31
CA PHE A 78 6.90 -24.73 -12.14
C PHE A 78 5.48 -24.24 -12.41
N GLU A 79 4.55 -24.82 -11.67
CA GLU A 79 3.14 -24.46 -11.63
C GLU A 79 2.71 -24.20 -10.19
N ALA A 80 1.59 -23.52 -10.01
CA ALA A 80 1.05 -23.28 -8.68
C ALA A 80 0.68 -24.61 -8.02
N GLY A 81 1.10 -24.82 -6.77
CA GLY A 81 0.94 -26.10 -6.11
C GLY A 81 1.36 -26.09 -4.64
N LYS A 82 1.15 -27.22 -3.95
CA LYS A 82 1.67 -27.39 -2.59
C LYS A 82 3.19 -27.48 -2.62
N ARG A 83 3.85 -26.92 -1.60
CA ARG A 83 5.30 -26.97 -1.39
C ARG A 83 5.89 -28.36 -1.68
N GLU A 84 5.31 -29.40 -1.09
CA GLU A 84 5.80 -30.77 -1.21
C GLU A 84 5.67 -31.30 -2.64
N SER A 85 4.59 -30.97 -3.34
CA SER A 85 4.38 -31.36 -4.73
C SER A 85 5.40 -30.71 -5.66
N ILE A 86 5.72 -29.42 -5.42
CA ILE A 86 6.72 -28.68 -6.19
C ILE A 86 8.12 -29.27 -5.95
N LEU A 87 8.51 -29.44 -4.68
CA LEU A 87 9.81 -30.01 -4.33
C LEU A 87 9.97 -31.43 -4.90
N GLY A 88 8.95 -32.30 -4.74
CA GLY A 88 9.00 -33.66 -5.29
C GLY A 88 9.08 -33.69 -6.82
N THR A 89 8.45 -32.72 -7.50
CA THR A 89 8.58 -32.58 -8.96
C THR A 89 10.01 -32.18 -9.35
N TRP A 90 10.60 -31.21 -8.65
CA TRP A 90 11.98 -30.79 -8.91
C TRP A 90 12.99 -31.88 -8.58
N ASP A 91 12.83 -32.62 -7.48
CA ASP A 91 13.68 -33.76 -7.14
C ASP A 91 13.62 -34.84 -8.22
N SER A 92 12.42 -35.15 -8.71
CA SER A 92 12.24 -36.09 -9.82
C SER A 92 12.90 -35.60 -11.11
N GLN A 93 12.81 -34.30 -11.41
CA GLN A 93 13.44 -33.70 -12.59
C GLN A 93 14.96 -33.65 -12.48
N LEU A 94 15.51 -33.35 -11.30
CA LEU A 94 16.95 -33.41 -11.03
C LEU A 94 17.51 -34.80 -11.35
N LEU A 95 16.84 -35.85 -10.88
CA LEU A 95 17.23 -37.24 -11.14
C LEU A 95 17.08 -37.61 -12.62
N ASN A 96 15.92 -37.32 -13.22
CA ASN A 96 15.62 -37.69 -14.61
C ASN A 96 16.52 -36.98 -15.63
N GLN A 97 16.84 -35.70 -15.40
CA GLN A 97 17.74 -34.92 -16.25
C GLN A 97 19.22 -35.17 -15.93
N LYS A 98 19.53 -35.94 -14.88
CA LYS A 98 20.88 -36.23 -14.39
C LYS A 98 21.68 -34.96 -14.10
N ILE A 99 21.05 -34.03 -13.39
CA ILE A 99 21.67 -32.76 -13.04
C ILE A 99 22.85 -33.00 -12.09
N ASN A 100 24.01 -32.39 -12.39
CA ASN A 100 25.21 -32.50 -11.57
C ASN A 100 25.15 -31.55 -10.37
N ILE A 101 24.56 -32.02 -9.27
CA ILE A 101 24.44 -31.30 -8.00
C ILE A 101 25.33 -31.93 -6.92
N GLN A 102 26.04 -31.09 -6.16
CA GLN A 102 26.82 -31.47 -4.98
C GLN A 102 26.21 -30.87 -3.72
N TYR A 103 25.64 -31.74 -2.88
CA TYR A 103 25.07 -31.38 -1.59
C TYR A 103 26.13 -31.25 -0.49
N LYS A 104 25.80 -30.54 0.59
CA LYS A 104 26.71 -30.25 1.71
C LYS A 104 28.01 -29.55 1.29
N LYS A 105 27.94 -28.71 0.25
CA LYS A 105 29.04 -27.93 -0.30
C LYS A 105 28.73 -26.43 -0.21
N THR A 106 29.10 -25.83 0.90
CA THR A 106 29.02 -24.36 1.07
C THR A 106 30.25 -23.71 0.45
N VAL A 107 30.05 -22.87 -0.57
CA VAL A 107 31.12 -22.08 -1.17
C VAL A 107 31.42 -20.87 -0.29
N SER A 108 32.62 -20.82 0.27
CA SER A 108 33.05 -19.78 1.21
C SER A 108 33.92 -18.71 0.55
N LYS A 109 34.58 -19.03 -0.57
CA LYS A 109 35.49 -18.11 -1.28
C LYS A 109 35.41 -18.29 -2.78
N ILE A 110 35.42 -17.18 -3.51
CA ILE A 110 35.52 -17.13 -4.98
C ILE A 110 36.59 -16.11 -5.33
N ILE A 111 37.61 -16.52 -6.08
CA ILE A 111 38.71 -15.64 -6.52
C ILE A 111 38.86 -15.79 -8.03
N LYS A 112 39.02 -14.67 -8.73
CA LYS A 112 39.41 -14.72 -10.14
C LYS A 112 40.94 -14.74 -10.26
N LEU A 113 41.49 -15.81 -10.85
CA LEU A 113 42.93 -16.02 -10.95
C LEU A 113 43.57 -15.11 -12.02
N ASN A 114 44.91 -15.09 -12.06
CA ASN A 114 45.73 -14.31 -13.02
C ASN A 114 45.31 -12.83 -13.11
N ASP A 115 45.24 -12.16 -11.96
CA ASP A 115 44.85 -10.74 -11.85
C ASP A 115 43.52 -10.39 -12.57
N GLY A 116 42.58 -11.34 -12.59
CA GLY A 116 41.25 -11.17 -13.19
C GLY A 116 41.13 -11.63 -14.64
N ALA A 117 42.22 -12.09 -15.27
CA ALA A 117 42.24 -12.61 -16.64
C ALA A 117 42.12 -14.15 -16.73
N GLY A 118 42.24 -14.86 -15.60
CA GLY A 118 42.16 -16.32 -15.51
C GLY A 118 40.77 -16.85 -15.14
N PRO A 119 40.65 -18.17 -14.89
CA PRO A 119 39.41 -18.76 -14.42
C PRO A 119 39.11 -18.35 -12.97
N PHE A 120 37.89 -18.61 -12.53
CA PHE A 120 37.52 -18.54 -11.12
C PHE A 120 37.99 -19.78 -10.39
N GLU A 121 38.59 -19.61 -9.22
CA GLU A 121 38.80 -20.65 -8.22
C GLU A 121 37.73 -20.52 -7.13
N LEU A 122 37.00 -21.61 -6.88
CA LEU A 122 35.98 -21.69 -5.84
C LEU A 122 36.50 -22.58 -4.71
N THR A 123 36.36 -22.13 -3.47
CA THR A 123 36.71 -22.90 -2.26
C THR A 123 35.45 -23.17 -1.43
N CYS A 124 35.26 -24.42 -1.04
CA CYS A 124 34.20 -24.82 -0.13
C CYS A 124 34.67 -24.82 1.33
N GLU A 125 33.75 -24.73 2.30
CA GLU A 125 34.05 -24.78 3.74
C GLU A 125 34.76 -26.08 4.18
N ASP A 126 34.55 -27.18 3.46
CA ASP A 126 35.24 -28.45 3.69
C ASP A 126 36.66 -28.52 3.11
N GLY A 127 37.14 -27.41 2.53
CA GLY A 127 38.47 -27.27 1.93
C GLY A 127 38.58 -27.75 0.49
N SER A 128 37.52 -28.30 -0.11
CA SER A 128 37.55 -28.69 -1.53
C SER A 128 37.57 -27.48 -2.46
N THR A 129 38.29 -27.59 -3.58
CA THR A 129 38.43 -26.53 -4.59
C THR A 129 38.09 -27.02 -5.99
N THR A 130 37.66 -26.11 -6.86
CA THR A 130 37.47 -26.36 -8.30
C THR A 130 37.67 -25.07 -9.10
N THR A 131 37.85 -25.19 -10.42
CA THR A 131 38.00 -24.04 -11.32
C THR A 131 36.89 -23.96 -12.36
N ALA A 132 36.39 -22.74 -12.62
CA ALA A 132 35.35 -22.50 -13.61
C ALA A 132 35.62 -21.24 -14.46
N ARG A 133 35.22 -21.25 -15.74
CA ARG A 133 35.31 -20.06 -16.60
C ARG A 133 34.35 -18.95 -16.16
N THR A 134 33.15 -19.35 -15.76
CA THR A 134 32.09 -18.44 -15.31
C THR A 134 31.45 -18.95 -14.03
N VAL A 135 30.87 -18.04 -13.25
CA VAL A 135 30.17 -18.35 -11.99
C VAL A 135 28.77 -17.74 -12.02
N ILE A 136 27.77 -18.52 -11.61
CA ILE A 136 26.40 -18.05 -11.39
C ILE A 136 26.10 -18.11 -9.89
N LEU A 137 25.85 -16.97 -9.26
CA LEU A 137 25.40 -16.87 -7.88
C LEU A 137 23.87 -16.88 -7.80
N GLY A 138 23.31 -18.00 -7.34
CA GLY A 138 21.88 -18.22 -7.08
C GLY A 138 21.53 -18.33 -5.60
N ILE A 139 22.30 -17.68 -4.72
CA ILE A 139 22.25 -17.86 -3.25
C ILE A 139 21.05 -17.20 -2.55
N GLY A 140 20.29 -16.36 -3.26
CA GLY A 140 19.12 -15.68 -2.71
C GLY A 140 19.43 -14.71 -1.57
N LEU A 141 18.45 -14.47 -0.69
CA LEU A 141 18.55 -13.52 0.44
C LEU A 141 18.38 -14.19 1.82
N GLN A 142 17.90 -15.44 1.89
CA GLN A 142 17.42 -16.02 3.15
C GLN A 142 18.51 -16.37 4.16
N GLY A 143 19.78 -16.41 3.77
CA GLY A 143 20.88 -16.66 4.70
C GLY A 143 21.08 -15.58 5.78
N ASN A 144 20.46 -14.41 5.65
CA ASN A 144 20.65 -13.28 6.56
C ASN A 144 19.29 -12.64 6.96
N ILE A 145 18.56 -13.32 7.86
CA ILE A 145 17.23 -12.93 8.33
C ILE A 145 17.30 -11.67 9.22
N ARG A 146 16.33 -10.76 9.07
CA ARG A 146 16.18 -9.60 9.96
C ARG A 146 15.71 -10.06 11.34
N LYS A 147 16.44 -9.64 12.37
CA LYS A 147 16.10 -9.89 13.78
C LYS A 147 15.19 -8.81 14.36
N ILE A 148 14.57 -9.08 15.51
CA ILE A 148 13.69 -8.11 16.19
C ILE A 148 14.51 -6.91 16.66
N GLY A 149 15.73 -7.15 17.17
CA GLY A 149 16.69 -6.12 17.58
C GLY A 149 16.39 -5.54 18.96
N THR A 150 15.70 -6.29 19.82
CA THR A 150 15.37 -5.91 21.20
C THR A 150 15.95 -6.92 22.18
N ALA A 151 16.02 -6.58 23.46
CA ALA A 151 16.43 -7.54 24.50
C ALA A 151 15.56 -8.82 24.46
N GLY A 152 16.20 -9.98 24.57
CA GLY A 152 15.58 -11.30 24.56
C GLY A 152 15.16 -11.83 23.18
N ASP A 153 15.63 -11.23 22.09
CA ASP A 153 15.30 -11.68 20.73
C ASP A 153 16.05 -12.94 20.25
N ASP A 154 16.92 -13.47 21.11
CA ASP A 154 17.73 -14.68 20.96
C ASP A 154 17.27 -15.83 21.87
N LEU A 155 16.22 -15.62 22.69
CA LEU A 155 15.66 -16.66 23.55
C LEU A 155 15.15 -17.86 22.72
N PRO A 156 15.23 -19.11 23.23
CA PRO A 156 14.91 -20.32 22.47
C PRO A 156 13.51 -20.34 21.85
N ASN A 157 12.54 -19.74 22.52
CA ASN A 157 11.13 -19.67 22.10
C ASN A 157 10.84 -18.51 21.13
N VAL A 158 11.87 -17.76 20.72
CA VAL A 158 11.82 -16.72 19.67
C VAL A 158 12.39 -17.28 18.38
N GLN A 159 11.52 -17.57 17.42
CA GLN A 159 11.89 -18.20 16.16
C GLN A 159 11.67 -17.24 14.99
N TYR A 160 12.55 -17.30 14.00
CA TYR A 160 12.49 -16.44 12.81
C TYR A 160 11.94 -17.16 11.56
N THR A 161 11.67 -18.45 11.70
CA THR A 161 11.08 -19.32 10.68
C THR A 161 10.02 -20.20 11.35
N LEU A 162 9.15 -20.79 10.54
CA LEU A 162 8.15 -21.75 10.97
C LEU A 162 8.13 -22.89 9.95
N ALA A 163 8.62 -24.06 10.35
CA ALA A 163 8.70 -25.23 9.48
C ALA A 163 7.33 -25.94 9.40
N ASP A 164 6.79 -26.35 10.56
CA ASP A 164 5.50 -27.02 10.65
C ASP A 164 4.61 -26.29 11.70
N PRO A 165 3.46 -25.73 11.29
CA PRO A 165 2.54 -25.09 12.22
C PRO A 165 1.81 -26.12 13.11
N ASP A 166 1.71 -27.38 12.65
CA ASP A 166 0.97 -28.43 13.36
C ASP A 166 1.78 -29.02 14.53
N GLU A 167 3.06 -28.64 14.69
CA GLU A 167 3.89 -28.97 15.85
C GLU A 167 3.42 -28.29 17.14
N PHE A 168 2.63 -27.21 17.04
CA PHE A 168 2.21 -26.40 18.16
C PHE A 168 0.70 -26.52 18.38
N ASN A 169 0.30 -26.76 19.63
CA ASN A 169 -1.10 -26.94 20.00
C ASN A 169 -1.38 -26.31 21.37
N ASN A 170 -2.51 -25.61 21.48
CA ASN A 170 -2.96 -24.90 22.68
C ASN A 170 -1.97 -23.84 23.23
N GLU A 171 -1.12 -23.28 22.37
CA GLU A 171 -0.21 -22.20 22.77
C GLU A 171 -0.79 -20.81 22.50
N THR A 172 -0.29 -19.81 23.22
CA THR A 172 -0.44 -18.38 22.87
C THR A 172 0.81 -17.93 22.12
N ILE A 173 0.65 -17.65 20.83
CA ILE A 173 1.76 -17.38 19.92
C ILE A 173 1.65 -15.96 19.35
N ILE A 174 2.76 -15.21 19.45
CA ILE A 174 2.90 -13.93 18.76
C ILE A 174 3.50 -14.15 17.39
N VAL A 175 2.86 -13.68 16.35
CA VAL A 175 3.48 -13.57 15.02
C VAL A 175 3.82 -12.11 14.76
N ILE A 176 5.08 -11.82 14.42
CA ILE A 176 5.53 -10.44 14.15
C ILE A 176 5.82 -10.30 12.66
N GLY A 177 5.12 -9.40 11.99
CA GLY A 177 5.37 -9.07 10.58
C GLY A 177 4.12 -8.68 9.80
N ALA A 178 4.33 -8.04 8.66
CA ALA A 178 3.27 -7.52 7.78
C ALA A 178 3.39 -8.01 6.32
N GLY A 179 4.24 -9.00 6.08
CA GLY A 179 4.40 -9.64 4.77
C GLY A 179 3.60 -10.94 4.67
N ASP A 180 3.48 -11.48 3.45
CA ASP A 180 2.76 -12.73 3.17
C ASP A 180 3.18 -13.88 4.09
N ALA A 181 4.49 -14.06 4.31
CA ALA A 181 4.98 -15.15 5.17
C ALA A 181 4.57 -15.02 6.65
N ALA A 182 4.36 -13.80 7.14
CA ALA A 182 3.85 -13.60 8.51
C ALA A 182 2.37 -13.97 8.57
N ILE A 183 1.61 -13.50 7.59
CA ILE A 183 0.16 -13.74 7.47
C ILE A 183 -0.13 -15.23 7.33
N GLU A 184 0.56 -15.91 6.42
CA GLU A 184 0.40 -17.36 6.18
C GLU A 184 0.70 -18.17 7.46
N ASN A 185 1.79 -17.84 8.16
CA ASN A 185 2.12 -18.48 9.44
C ASN A 185 1.04 -18.25 10.50
N ALA A 186 0.52 -17.02 10.62
CA ALA A 186 -0.55 -16.72 11.56
C ALA A 186 -1.84 -17.50 11.24
N LEU A 187 -2.23 -17.55 9.96
CA LEU A 187 -3.39 -18.30 9.47
C LEU A 187 -3.26 -19.82 9.64
N ALA A 188 -2.04 -20.33 9.62
CA ALA A 188 -1.80 -21.74 9.86
C ALA A 188 -1.83 -22.10 11.35
N LEU A 189 -1.18 -21.27 12.18
CA LEU A 189 -1.09 -21.49 13.62
C LEU A 189 -2.43 -21.34 14.34
N MET A 190 -3.30 -20.43 13.87
CA MET A 190 -4.62 -20.17 14.50
C MET A 190 -5.56 -21.38 14.52
N LYS A 191 -5.28 -22.43 13.74
CA LYS A 191 -6.11 -23.64 13.73
C LYS A 191 -6.14 -24.36 15.08
N ASN A 192 -5.00 -24.35 15.78
CA ASN A 192 -4.78 -25.10 17.01
C ASN A 192 -4.29 -24.21 18.17
N ASN A 193 -4.08 -22.91 17.93
CA ASN A 193 -3.41 -22.01 18.87
C ASN A 193 -4.12 -20.66 18.95
N LYS A 194 -3.91 -19.93 20.05
CA LYS A 194 -4.31 -18.54 20.18
C LYS A 194 -3.23 -17.65 19.57
N VAL A 195 -3.56 -16.99 18.46
CA VAL A 195 -2.57 -16.20 17.70
C VAL A 195 -2.85 -14.70 17.81
N VAL A 196 -1.79 -13.93 18.06
CA VAL A 196 -1.81 -12.48 17.96
C VAL A 196 -0.78 -12.04 16.92
N LEU A 197 -1.22 -11.28 15.92
CA LEU A 197 -0.38 -10.75 14.85
C LEU A 197 0.01 -9.29 15.15
N ILE A 198 1.31 -9.01 15.20
CA ILE A 198 1.85 -7.67 15.46
C ILE A 198 2.30 -7.03 14.15
N ASN A 199 1.65 -5.91 13.79
CA ASN A 199 2.02 -5.06 12.66
C ASN A 199 2.46 -3.66 13.16
N ARG A 200 3.70 -3.28 12.79
CA ARG A 200 4.27 -1.97 13.14
C ARG A 200 3.60 -0.80 12.41
N LYS A 201 2.86 -1.06 11.34
CA LYS A 201 2.16 -0.06 10.52
C LYS A 201 0.64 -0.17 10.68
N ASP A 202 -0.09 0.78 10.10
CA ASP A 202 -1.55 0.79 10.04
C ASP A 202 -2.12 0.01 8.83
N GLU A 203 -1.25 -0.53 7.97
CA GLU A 203 -1.62 -1.26 6.75
C GLU A 203 -0.63 -2.38 6.40
N PHE A 204 -1.08 -3.33 5.59
CA PHE A 204 -0.25 -4.40 5.03
C PHE A 204 0.23 -4.03 3.62
N ALA A 205 1.11 -3.05 3.51
CA ALA A 205 1.52 -2.46 2.22
C ALA A 205 2.17 -3.44 1.22
N ARG A 206 2.70 -4.58 1.70
CA ARG A 206 3.47 -5.54 0.89
C ARG A 206 2.80 -6.91 0.73
N CYS A 207 1.57 -7.08 1.20
CA CYS A 207 0.89 -8.37 1.14
C CYS A 207 0.10 -8.55 -0.16
N LYS A 208 -0.05 -9.81 -0.58
CA LYS A 208 -0.97 -10.18 -1.65
C LYS A 208 -2.40 -10.06 -1.15
N GLU A 209 -3.30 -9.67 -2.06
CA GLU A 209 -4.72 -9.52 -1.76
C GLU A 209 -5.27 -10.79 -1.11
N GLY A 210 -5.12 -11.96 -1.73
CA GLY A 210 -5.61 -13.22 -1.17
C GLY A 210 -5.25 -13.46 0.31
N ASN A 211 -4.00 -13.19 0.70
CA ASN A 211 -3.54 -13.33 2.08
C ASN A 211 -4.11 -12.25 3.00
N LEU A 212 -4.13 -10.98 2.54
CA LEU A 212 -4.79 -9.88 3.26
C LEU A 212 -6.24 -10.24 3.60
N ASN A 213 -6.91 -10.87 2.66
CA ASN A 213 -8.33 -11.15 2.74
C ASN A 213 -8.62 -12.20 3.80
N GLN A 214 -7.79 -13.23 3.86
CA GLN A 214 -7.87 -14.30 4.83
C GLN A 214 -7.53 -13.81 6.24
N ILE A 215 -6.46 -13.04 6.42
CA ILE A 215 -6.06 -12.57 7.76
C ILE A 215 -7.07 -11.60 8.37
N LEU A 216 -7.66 -10.74 7.55
CA LEU A 216 -8.69 -9.81 8.02
C LEU A 216 -10.03 -10.51 8.28
N ALA A 217 -10.31 -11.60 7.57
CA ALA A 217 -11.44 -12.46 7.88
C ALA A 217 -11.23 -13.22 9.20
N ALA A 218 -10.02 -13.72 9.46
CA ALA A 218 -9.67 -14.38 10.72
C ALA A 218 -9.74 -13.40 11.92
N ASP A 219 -9.25 -12.17 11.76
CA ASP A 219 -9.40 -11.11 12.78
C ASP A 219 -10.86 -10.70 13.00
N ARG A 220 -11.69 -10.74 11.96
CA ARG A 220 -13.14 -10.52 12.04
C ARG A 220 -13.86 -11.59 12.83
N ASN A 221 -13.52 -12.85 12.59
CA ASN A 221 -14.16 -13.98 13.25
C ASN A 221 -13.65 -14.19 14.68
N GLU A 222 -12.71 -13.34 15.14
CA GLU A 222 -12.02 -13.46 16.43
C GLU A 222 -11.20 -14.74 16.56
N ASP A 223 -10.92 -15.41 15.44
CA ASP A 223 -10.08 -16.61 15.39
C ASP A 223 -8.59 -16.26 15.64
N LEU A 224 -8.19 -15.01 15.37
CA LEU A 224 -6.93 -14.39 15.79
C LEU A 224 -7.15 -12.89 16.04
N ARG A 225 -6.15 -12.20 16.60
CA ARG A 225 -6.23 -10.73 16.80
C ARG A 225 -5.03 -10.01 16.17
N ILE A 226 -5.28 -8.92 15.46
CA ILE A 226 -4.24 -8.09 14.83
C ILE A 226 -4.04 -6.80 15.61
N PHE A 227 -2.79 -6.50 16.00
CA PHE A 227 -2.39 -5.23 16.61
C PHE A 227 -1.66 -4.37 15.58
N TYR A 228 -2.23 -3.22 15.28
CA TYR A 228 -1.65 -2.23 14.35
C TYR A 228 -0.86 -1.17 15.10
N ASN A 229 0.04 -0.49 14.39
CA ASN A 229 0.91 0.55 14.96
C ASN A 229 1.60 0.08 16.25
N THR A 230 1.99 -1.19 16.28
CA THR A 230 2.52 -1.82 17.48
C THR A 230 3.94 -2.33 17.22
N SER A 231 4.86 -1.97 18.10
CA SER A 231 6.26 -2.41 18.05
C SER A 231 6.65 -3.18 19.29
N THR A 232 7.50 -4.19 19.12
CA THR A 232 8.13 -4.91 20.23
C THR A 232 9.06 -3.99 21.00
N SER A 233 8.93 -3.97 22.32
CA SER A 233 9.80 -3.23 23.23
C SER A 233 10.89 -4.15 23.81
N ALA A 234 10.49 -5.32 24.30
CA ALA A 234 11.38 -6.33 24.86
C ALA A 234 10.69 -7.70 24.89
N VAL A 235 11.50 -8.76 25.02
CA VAL A 235 11.06 -10.12 25.32
C VAL A 235 11.78 -10.55 26.59
N GLU A 236 11.02 -10.92 27.61
CA GLU A 236 11.56 -11.34 28.91
C GLU A 236 11.18 -12.79 29.16
N GLU A 237 12.08 -13.58 29.73
CA GLU A 237 11.74 -14.91 30.21
C GLU A 237 10.95 -14.80 31.52
N ILE A 238 9.92 -15.64 31.69
CA ILE A 238 9.16 -15.74 32.93
C ILE A 238 9.86 -16.77 33.83
N PRO A 239 10.44 -16.37 34.97
CA PRO A 239 11.08 -17.31 35.88
C PRO A 239 10.07 -18.35 36.40
N GLU A 240 10.51 -19.60 36.51
CA GLU A 240 9.71 -20.71 37.08
C GLU A 240 8.42 -21.07 36.32
N ALA A 241 8.33 -20.73 35.02
CA ALA A 241 7.21 -21.16 34.18
C ALA A 241 7.10 -22.70 34.15
N LYS A 242 5.91 -23.24 34.44
CA LYS A 242 5.68 -24.69 34.39
C LYS A 242 5.58 -25.17 32.94
N GLU A 243 5.83 -26.46 32.75
CA GLU A 243 5.66 -27.10 31.44
C GLU A 243 4.22 -26.89 30.91
N GLY A 244 4.09 -26.31 29.72
CA GLY A 244 2.80 -25.96 29.10
C GLY A 244 2.25 -24.56 29.46
N GLU A 245 2.85 -23.84 30.40
CA GLU A 245 2.52 -22.44 30.69
C GLU A 245 3.34 -21.47 29.82
N PRO A 246 2.87 -20.23 29.59
CA PRO A 246 3.65 -19.20 28.92
C PRO A 246 5.02 -18.99 29.59
N SER A 247 6.11 -19.15 28.83
CA SER A 247 7.47 -18.95 29.31
C SER A 247 8.06 -17.58 28.97
N LEU A 248 7.37 -16.79 28.14
CA LEU A 248 7.82 -15.46 27.72
C LEU A 248 6.82 -14.40 28.14
N ASN A 249 7.32 -13.25 28.58
CA ASN A 249 6.55 -12.03 28.74
C ASN A 249 6.87 -11.08 27.58
N TYR A 250 5.93 -10.93 26.65
CA TYR A 250 6.08 -10.10 25.47
C TYR A 250 5.68 -8.65 25.78
N ARG A 251 6.64 -7.73 25.75
CA ARG A 251 6.41 -6.29 25.95
C ARG A 251 6.32 -5.57 24.61
N TYR A 252 5.28 -4.75 24.46
CA TYR A 252 5.02 -4.00 23.24
C TYR A 252 4.46 -2.62 23.53
N LYS A 253 4.72 -1.70 22.59
CA LYS A 253 4.17 -0.35 22.59
C LYS A 253 3.13 -0.23 21.48
N GLY A 254 1.88 -0.04 21.85
CA GLY A 254 0.75 0.16 20.95
C GLY A 254 0.08 1.53 21.11
N PRO A 255 -1.07 1.78 20.45
CA PRO A 255 -1.84 3.03 20.57
C PRO A 255 -2.26 3.40 21.99
N GLU A 256 -2.46 2.40 22.85
CA GLU A 256 -2.87 2.57 24.24
C GLU A 256 -1.67 2.70 25.20
N GLY A 257 -0.44 2.76 24.67
CA GLY A 257 0.81 2.84 25.45
C GLY A 257 1.58 1.53 25.53
N GLU A 258 2.45 1.43 26.53
CA GLU A 258 3.22 0.22 26.86
C GLU A 258 2.32 -0.84 27.50
N GLN A 259 2.38 -2.06 26.99
CA GLN A 259 1.61 -3.21 27.46
C GLN A 259 2.50 -4.47 27.47
N ALA A 260 2.09 -5.46 28.24
CA ALA A 260 2.78 -6.74 28.34
C ALA A 260 1.76 -7.90 28.26
N MET A 261 2.19 -9.02 27.68
CA MET A 261 1.36 -10.22 27.57
C MET A 261 2.20 -11.48 27.75
N PRO A 262 1.79 -12.41 28.62
CA PRO A 262 2.43 -13.72 28.72
C PRO A 262 2.11 -14.56 27.49
N VAL A 263 3.14 -15.13 26.86
CA VAL A 263 3.06 -15.92 25.63
C VAL A 263 4.00 -17.12 25.69
N HIS A 264 3.68 -18.16 24.94
CA HIS A 264 4.53 -19.36 24.87
C HIS A 264 5.71 -19.13 23.93
N ARG A 265 5.43 -18.49 22.78
CA ARG A 265 6.39 -18.37 21.67
C ARG A 265 6.17 -17.13 20.82
N ILE A 266 7.23 -16.75 20.12
CA ILE A 266 7.25 -15.66 19.17
C ILE A 266 7.77 -16.16 17.81
N ILE A 267 7.02 -15.88 16.74
CA ILE A 267 7.37 -16.19 15.36
C ILE A 267 7.56 -14.90 14.58
N ALA A 268 8.81 -14.46 14.46
CA ALA A 268 9.17 -13.23 13.79
C ALA A 268 9.45 -13.45 12.30
N ARG A 269 8.60 -12.90 11.43
CA ARG A 269 8.72 -12.96 9.96
C ARG A 269 9.00 -11.57 9.39
N LEU A 270 10.22 -11.09 9.65
CA LEU A 270 10.64 -9.71 9.40
C LEU A 270 11.31 -9.49 8.03
N GLY A 271 11.47 -10.55 7.23
CA GLY A 271 12.19 -10.52 5.97
C GLY A 271 13.69 -10.78 6.14
N ALA A 272 14.45 -10.63 5.07
CA ALA A 272 15.89 -10.86 5.05
C ALA A 272 16.63 -9.73 4.33
N THR A 273 17.92 -9.61 4.56
CA THR A 273 18.82 -8.64 3.91
C THR A 273 19.83 -9.37 3.04
N PRO A 274 20.31 -8.76 1.94
CA PRO A 274 21.42 -9.32 1.17
C PRO A 274 22.63 -9.66 2.05
N PRO A 275 23.33 -10.80 1.82
CA PRO A 275 24.55 -11.15 2.53
C PRO A 275 25.74 -10.33 2.00
N ARG A 276 25.69 -9.01 2.21
CA ARG A 276 26.59 -8.04 1.59
C ARG A 276 28.07 -8.35 1.78
N GLY A 277 28.50 -8.62 3.01
CA GLY A 277 29.92 -8.92 3.30
C GLY A 277 30.45 -10.14 2.55
N LEU A 278 29.63 -11.18 2.36
CA LEU A 278 30.00 -12.35 1.56
C LEU A 278 30.12 -11.99 0.08
N VAL A 279 29.13 -11.27 -0.47
CA VAL A 279 29.11 -10.88 -1.88
C VAL A 279 30.25 -9.91 -2.22
N GLU A 280 30.54 -8.95 -1.34
CA GLU A 280 31.69 -8.04 -1.46
C GLU A 280 33.02 -8.79 -1.39
N SER A 281 33.11 -9.89 -0.62
CA SER A 281 34.30 -10.74 -0.58
C SER A 281 34.61 -11.44 -1.91
N PHE A 282 33.63 -11.52 -2.82
CA PHE A 282 33.79 -12.03 -4.18
C PHE A 282 34.16 -10.91 -5.19
N GLY A 283 34.38 -9.68 -4.72
CA GLY A 283 34.73 -8.52 -5.56
C GLY A 283 33.54 -7.76 -6.13
N VAL A 284 32.31 -8.14 -5.76
CA VAL A 284 31.08 -7.50 -6.25
C VAL A 284 30.82 -6.20 -5.50
N THR A 285 30.43 -5.14 -6.21
CA THR A 285 30.10 -3.84 -5.63
C THR A 285 28.60 -3.59 -5.57
N PHE A 286 28.18 -2.83 -4.56
CA PHE A 286 26.80 -2.38 -4.38
C PHE A 286 26.67 -0.90 -4.75
N PRO A 287 25.52 -0.46 -5.26
CA PRO A 287 25.35 0.91 -5.75
C PRO A 287 25.44 1.97 -4.65
N ASN A 288 25.14 1.63 -3.39
CA ASN A 288 25.19 2.54 -2.25
C ASN A 288 25.34 1.79 -0.92
N SER A 289 25.32 2.52 0.20
CA SER A 289 25.46 1.99 1.56
C SER A 289 24.16 1.48 2.19
N ASP A 290 23.02 1.52 1.48
CA ASP A 290 21.76 0.96 1.97
C ASP A 290 21.92 -0.54 2.24
N PRO A 291 21.61 -1.05 3.45
CA PRO A 291 21.65 -2.48 3.76
C PRO A 291 20.71 -3.34 2.89
N ASN A 292 19.72 -2.74 2.23
CA ASN A 292 18.77 -3.41 1.34
C ASN A 292 19.16 -3.32 -0.13
N ALA A 293 20.22 -2.58 -0.48
CA ALA A 293 20.68 -2.49 -1.85
C ALA A 293 21.07 -3.88 -2.35
N VAL A 294 20.69 -4.18 -3.58
CA VAL A 294 21.16 -5.34 -4.34
C VAL A 294 22.31 -4.92 -5.26
N PRO A 295 23.18 -5.85 -5.71
CA PRO A 295 24.25 -5.53 -6.65
C PRO A 295 23.70 -4.89 -7.93
N ALA A 296 24.46 -3.98 -8.53
CA ALA A 296 24.16 -3.46 -9.86
C ALA A 296 24.56 -4.51 -10.90
N LEU A 297 23.62 -4.91 -11.76
CA LEU A 297 23.80 -5.97 -12.75
C LEU A 297 23.53 -5.46 -14.17
N SER A 298 24.17 -6.08 -15.16
CA SER A 298 23.87 -5.89 -16.58
C SER A 298 22.50 -6.50 -16.96
N GLU A 299 22.06 -6.27 -18.20
CA GLU A 299 20.84 -6.90 -18.75
C GLU A 299 20.93 -8.43 -18.83
N THR A 300 22.15 -8.97 -18.86
CA THR A 300 22.45 -10.40 -18.86
C THR A 300 22.81 -10.92 -17.47
N TYR A 301 22.52 -10.13 -16.42
CA TYR A 301 22.73 -10.48 -15.01
C TYR A 301 24.20 -10.54 -14.58
N GLU A 302 25.11 -9.98 -15.36
CA GLU A 302 26.54 -9.93 -15.05
C GLU A 302 26.81 -8.83 -14.00
N SER A 303 27.66 -9.14 -13.02
CA SER A 303 28.12 -8.17 -12.02
C SER A 303 29.26 -7.29 -12.56
N ASN A 304 29.81 -6.41 -11.72
CA ASN A 304 31.04 -5.68 -12.04
C ASN A 304 32.28 -6.57 -12.16
N VAL A 305 32.20 -7.86 -11.77
CA VAL A 305 33.27 -8.85 -11.94
C VAL A 305 32.98 -9.64 -13.22
N PRO A 306 33.77 -9.48 -14.30
CA PRO A 306 33.49 -10.14 -15.58
C PRO A 306 33.42 -11.65 -15.44
N GLY A 307 32.37 -12.28 -15.97
CA GLY A 307 32.11 -13.72 -15.86
C GLY A 307 31.47 -14.18 -14.55
N LEU A 308 31.18 -13.27 -13.61
CA LEU A 308 30.41 -13.56 -12.40
C LEU A 308 29.00 -12.96 -12.54
N PHE A 309 28.01 -13.83 -12.59
CA PHE A 309 26.60 -13.51 -12.79
C PHE A 309 25.80 -13.72 -11.50
N ILE A 310 24.74 -12.95 -11.30
CA ILE A 310 23.91 -13.02 -10.10
C ILE A 310 22.44 -13.13 -10.50
N VAL A 311 21.76 -14.18 -10.06
CA VAL A 311 20.37 -14.46 -10.42
C VAL A 311 19.48 -14.72 -9.20
N GLY A 312 18.17 -14.64 -9.40
CA GLY A 312 17.16 -14.82 -8.36
C GLY A 312 17.03 -13.61 -7.44
N ALA A 313 16.67 -13.86 -6.19
CA ALA A 313 16.31 -12.79 -5.25
C ALA A 313 17.46 -11.80 -4.98
N LEU A 314 18.72 -12.25 -5.03
CA LEU A 314 19.89 -11.38 -4.88
C LEU A 314 20.06 -10.43 -6.07
N GLY A 315 19.62 -10.83 -7.27
CA GLY A 315 19.60 -9.98 -8.46
C GLY A 315 18.46 -8.97 -8.50
N GLY A 316 17.65 -8.88 -7.44
CA GLY A 316 16.60 -7.87 -7.29
C GLY A 316 15.18 -8.32 -7.59
N TYR A 317 14.95 -9.59 -7.98
CA TYR A 317 13.60 -10.12 -8.24
C TYR A 317 13.23 -11.29 -7.33
N PRO A 318 12.42 -11.07 -6.29
CA PRO A 318 12.04 -12.11 -5.34
C PRO A 318 10.84 -12.96 -5.81
N LEU A 319 10.73 -13.24 -7.11
CA LEU A 319 9.65 -14.06 -7.69
C LEU A 319 10.20 -15.34 -8.31
N ILE A 320 9.63 -16.48 -7.92
CA ILE A 320 10.15 -17.82 -8.30
C ILE A 320 10.18 -17.99 -9.82
N LYS A 321 9.07 -17.70 -10.51
CA LYS A 321 8.98 -17.87 -11.97
C LYS A 321 10.01 -16.99 -12.71
N GLN A 322 10.15 -15.73 -12.28
CA GLN A 322 11.15 -14.82 -12.85
C GLN A 322 12.57 -15.31 -12.56
N ALA A 323 12.87 -15.71 -11.32
CA ALA A 323 14.16 -16.26 -10.93
C ALA A 323 14.55 -17.48 -11.77
N MET A 324 13.59 -18.36 -12.06
CA MET A 324 13.80 -19.49 -12.97
C MET A 324 14.11 -19.02 -14.41
N ASN A 325 13.40 -18.02 -14.93
CA ASN A 325 13.71 -17.46 -16.24
C ASN A 325 15.13 -16.84 -16.29
N GLN A 326 15.54 -16.12 -15.25
CA GLN A 326 16.90 -15.58 -15.14
C GLN A 326 17.96 -16.68 -15.17
N GLY A 327 17.73 -17.78 -14.44
CA GLY A 327 18.62 -18.94 -14.47
C GLY A 327 18.76 -19.54 -15.87
N HIS A 328 17.69 -19.55 -16.67
CA HIS A 328 17.76 -20.01 -18.06
C HIS A 328 18.54 -19.01 -18.94
N GLU A 329 18.17 -17.75 -18.86
CA GLU A 329 18.68 -16.64 -19.68
C GLU A 329 20.18 -16.37 -19.44
N VAL A 330 20.66 -16.51 -18.20
CA VAL A 330 22.08 -16.32 -17.89
C VAL A 330 22.95 -17.38 -18.56
N VAL A 331 22.47 -18.63 -18.64
CA VAL A 331 23.21 -19.72 -19.30
C VAL A 331 23.22 -19.52 -20.81
N ASP A 332 22.11 -19.08 -21.40
CA ASP A 332 22.07 -18.70 -22.81
C ASP A 332 23.06 -17.56 -23.11
N SER A 333 23.14 -16.56 -22.24
CA SER A 333 24.12 -15.46 -22.34
C SER A 333 25.55 -15.98 -22.28
N ILE A 334 25.88 -16.83 -21.30
CA ILE A 334 27.20 -17.44 -21.14
C ILE A 334 27.59 -18.26 -22.38
N MET A 335 26.63 -18.90 -23.05
CA MET A 335 26.87 -19.73 -24.23
C MET A 335 26.83 -18.95 -25.56
N GLY A 336 26.64 -17.63 -25.50
CA GLY A 336 26.62 -16.74 -26.68
C GLY A 336 25.33 -16.83 -27.50
N LEU A 337 24.23 -17.29 -26.90
CA LEU A 337 22.90 -17.32 -27.53
C LEU A 337 22.19 -15.97 -27.35
N PRO A 338 21.33 -15.56 -28.30
CA PRO A 338 20.56 -14.32 -28.17
C PRO A 338 19.53 -14.46 -27.05
N VAL A 339 19.52 -13.49 -26.13
CA VAL A 339 18.61 -13.46 -24.98
C VAL A 339 17.70 -12.24 -25.08
N VAL A 340 16.39 -12.49 -25.09
CA VAL A 340 15.36 -11.46 -25.01
C VAL A 340 14.61 -11.67 -23.70
N PRO A 341 14.58 -10.74 -22.74
CA PRO A 341 13.91 -10.94 -21.44
C PRO A 341 12.46 -11.44 -21.57
N ALA A 342 12.00 -12.28 -20.65
CA ALA A 342 10.65 -12.87 -20.70
C ALA A 342 9.50 -11.84 -20.65
N ASP A 343 9.73 -10.68 -20.06
CA ASP A 343 8.79 -9.56 -19.95
C ASP A 343 8.86 -8.56 -21.12
N GLU A 344 9.85 -8.69 -22.01
CA GLU A 344 10.07 -7.78 -23.15
C GLU A 344 8.82 -7.57 -24.01
N PRO A 345 8.06 -8.61 -24.43
CA PRO A 345 6.88 -8.40 -25.27
C PRO A 345 5.79 -7.57 -24.60
N LEU A 346 5.64 -7.71 -23.28
CA LEU A 346 4.62 -7.01 -22.50
C LEU A 346 4.96 -5.54 -22.33
N LEU A 347 6.24 -5.24 -22.08
CA LEU A 347 6.71 -3.86 -22.00
C LEU A 347 6.70 -3.19 -23.37
N ALA A 348 7.08 -3.91 -24.44
CA ALA A 348 6.99 -3.40 -25.81
C ALA A 348 5.55 -3.00 -26.17
N GLU A 349 4.56 -3.81 -25.78
CA GLU A 349 3.14 -3.47 -25.97
C GLU A 349 2.73 -2.20 -25.22
N LYS A 350 3.15 -2.05 -23.95
CA LYS A 350 2.91 -0.85 -23.14
C LYS A 350 3.61 0.39 -23.69
N PHE A 351 4.77 0.24 -24.33
CA PHE A 351 5.60 1.33 -24.84
C PHE A 351 5.29 1.70 -26.30
N LYS A 352 4.44 0.91 -26.96
CA LYS A 352 3.95 1.16 -28.32
C LYS A 352 3.50 2.61 -28.60
N PRO A 353 2.90 3.38 -27.65
CA PRO A 353 2.60 4.80 -27.88
C PRO A 353 3.82 5.65 -28.26
N LEU A 354 5.04 5.27 -27.87
CA LEU A 354 6.28 5.98 -28.19
C LEU A 354 6.86 5.62 -29.57
N GLY A 355 6.20 4.73 -30.33
CA GLY A 355 6.67 4.22 -31.61
C GLY A 355 7.45 2.93 -31.49
N ASP A 356 8.19 2.58 -32.55
CA ASP A 356 8.99 1.36 -32.62
C ASP A 356 10.36 1.57 -31.99
N VAL A 357 10.38 1.61 -30.64
CA VAL A 357 11.57 1.85 -29.82
C VAL A 357 11.79 0.63 -28.93
N SER A 358 13.05 0.21 -28.73
CA SER A 358 13.34 -0.91 -27.84
C SER A 358 12.96 -0.59 -26.40
N VAL A 359 12.61 -1.62 -25.63
CA VAL A 359 12.27 -1.46 -24.21
C VAL A 359 13.45 -0.85 -23.45
N SER A 360 14.68 -1.28 -23.75
CA SER A 360 15.90 -0.73 -23.14
C SER A 360 16.03 0.79 -23.34
N THR A 361 15.81 1.29 -24.55
CA THR A 361 15.88 2.72 -24.84
C THR A 361 14.80 3.52 -24.11
N VAL A 362 13.60 2.97 -23.97
CA VAL A 362 12.53 3.62 -23.19
C VAL A 362 12.86 3.63 -21.70
N LEU A 363 13.41 2.54 -21.16
CA LEU A 363 13.82 2.50 -19.74
C LEU A 363 14.96 3.49 -19.46
N ASP A 364 15.92 3.61 -20.36
CA ASP A 364 17.00 4.59 -20.25
C ASP A 364 16.47 6.01 -20.28
N MET A 365 15.54 6.30 -21.20
CA MET A 365 14.85 7.58 -21.22
C MET A 365 14.13 7.89 -19.90
N ILE A 366 13.52 6.89 -19.25
CA ILE A 366 12.84 7.07 -17.96
C ILE A 366 13.86 7.34 -16.84
N LEU A 367 14.93 6.55 -16.75
CA LEU A 367 15.99 6.72 -15.73
C LEU A 367 16.78 8.02 -15.92
N GLU A 368 16.90 8.53 -17.15
CA GLU A 368 17.56 9.81 -17.41
C GLU A 368 16.66 11.00 -17.08
N ASN A 369 15.38 10.92 -17.47
CA ASN A 369 14.48 12.07 -17.39
C ASN A 369 13.68 12.16 -16.09
N VAL A 370 13.59 11.10 -15.27
CA VAL A 370 12.79 11.09 -14.05
C VAL A 370 13.67 10.84 -12.82
N PRO A 371 14.21 11.90 -12.17
CA PRO A 371 15.09 11.82 -11.01
C PRO A 371 14.59 10.92 -9.87
N LEU A 372 13.26 10.84 -9.71
CA LEU A 372 12.61 9.98 -8.73
C LEU A 372 13.00 8.50 -8.90
N PHE A 373 13.27 8.04 -10.12
CA PHE A 373 13.55 6.65 -10.45
C PHE A 373 15.04 6.36 -10.64
N ASN A 374 15.93 7.35 -10.58
CA ASN A 374 17.37 7.19 -10.86
C ASN A 374 18.09 6.22 -9.90
N GLN A 375 17.53 5.99 -8.72
CA GLN A 375 18.07 5.06 -7.71
C GLN A 375 17.52 3.64 -7.86
N MET A 376 16.66 3.40 -8.84
CA MET A 376 16.14 2.08 -9.18
C MET A 376 17.12 1.38 -10.13
N THR A 377 17.28 0.07 -9.97
CA THR A 377 17.92 -0.74 -11.01
C THR A 377 17.01 -0.84 -12.23
N ARG A 378 17.56 -1.06 -13.43
CA ARG A 378 16.76 -1.34 -14.65
C ARG A 378 15.73 -2.43 -14.41
N LEU A 379 16.15 -3.45 -13.67
CA LEU A 379 15.33 -4.57 -13.26
C LEU A 379 14.12 -4.13 -12.40
N GLN A 380 14.35 -3.35 -11.35
CA GLN A 380 13.26 -2.78 -10.54
C GLN A 380 12.31 -1.90 -11.36
N LEU A 381 12.85 -1.13 -12.31
CA LEU A 381 12.04 -0.28 -13.18
C LEU A 381 11.15 -1.10 -14.12
N ARG A 382 11.65 -2.20 -14.68
CA ARG A 382 10.83 -3.13 -15.49
C ARG A 382 9.64 -3.66 -14.72
N GLU A 383 9.84 -4.10 -13.46
CA GLU A 383 8.75 -4.56 -12.60
C GLU A 383 7.72 -3.44 -12.35
N PHE A 384 8.21 -2.25 -12.01
CA PHE A 384 7.36 -1.09 -11.76
C PHE A 384 6.51 -0.69 -12.99
N MET A 385 7.07 -0.82 -14.20
CA MET A 385 6.39 -0.52 -15.44
C MET A 385 5.37 -1.59 -15.85
N LEU A 386 5.50 -2.84 -15.38
CA LEU A 386 4.44 -3.85 -15.56
C LEU A 386 3.16 -3.45 -14.81
N GLU A 387 3.29 -2.85 -13.63
CA GLU A 387 2.16 -2.36 -12.80
C GLU A 387 1.71 -0.93 -13.15
N SER A 388 2.50 -0.18 -13.93
CA SER A 388 2.21 1.21 -14.34
C SER A 388 1.73 1.31 -15.80
N THR A 389 1.14 2.44 -16.16
CA THR A 389 0.67 2.71 -17.54
C THR A 389 1.38 3.93 -18.11
N LEU A 390 1.84 3.83 -19.35
CA LEU A 390 2.46 4.95 -20.07
C LEU A 390 1.40 5.65 -20.93
N HIS A 391 1.31 6.97 -20.78
CA HIS A 391 0.36 7.83 -21.49
C HIS A 391 1.10 8.84 -22.36
N GLN A 392 0.54 9.11 -23.55
CA GLN A 392 0.98 10.19 -24.44
C GLN A 392 -0.20 11.11 -24.78
N PRO A 393 -0.69 11.91 -23.81
CA PRO A 393 -1.84 12.78 -24.03
C PRO A 393 -1.56 13.88 -25.07
N LYS A 394 -2.61 14.29 -25.79
CA LYS A 394 -2.53 15.42 -26.73
C LYS A 394 -2.45 16.73 -25.95
N LYS A 395 -1.71 17.71 -26.48
CA LYS A 395 -1.63 19.06 -25.91
C LYS A 395 -3.03 19.62 -25.61
N GLY A 396 -3.22 20.14 -24.40
CA GLY A 396 -4.46 20.72 -23.92
C GLY A 396 -5.48 19.72 -23.39
N SER A 397 -5.26 18.40 -23.49
CA SER A 397 -6.17 17.43 -22.89
C SER A 397 -6.09 17.49 -21.37
N VAL A 398 -7.25 17.39 -20.70
CA VAL A 398 -7.30 17.29 -19.25
C VAL A 398 -6.82 15.91 -18.81
N ILE A 399 -5.87 15.88 -17.88
CA ILE A 399 -5.38 14.65 -17.24
C ILE A 399 -6.32 14.28 -16.09
N PHE A 400 -6.66 15.27 -15.24
CA PHE A 400 -7.72 15.19 -14.25
C PHE A 400 -8.21 16.59 -13.86
N HIS A 401 -9.42 16.67 -13.33
CA HIS A 401 -10.03 17.89 -12.81
C HIS A 401 -9.81 18.09 -11.31
N LYS A 402 -9.81 19.35 -10.88
CA LYS A 402 -9.90 19.70 -9.46
C LYS A 402 -11.17 19.09 -8.87
N GLY A 403 -11.03 18.40 -7.75
CA GLY A 403 -12.12 17.71 -7.07
C GLY A 403 -12.25 16.22 -7.41
N ASP A 404 -11.53 15.74 -8.44
CA ASP A 404 -11.61 14.34 -8.85
C ASP A 404 -11.11 13.40 -7.75
N TYR A 405 -11.79 12.26 -7.65
CA TYR A 405 -11.43 11.19 -6.75
C TYR A 405 -10.58 10.15 -7.45
N THR A 406 -9.26 10.23 -7.27
CA THR A 406 -8.31 9.23 -7.77
C THR A 406 -7.14 9.11 -6.80
N SER A 407 -6.45 7.97 -6.78
CA SER A 407 -5.26 7.74 -5.93
C SER A 407 -4.00 7.40 -6.73
N THR A 408 -3.99 7.74 -8.03
CA THR A 408 -2.86 7.48 -8.91
C THR A 408 -1.81 8.59 -8.82
N PHE A 409 -0.57 8.22 -9.10
CA PHE A 409 0.59 9.09 -9.11
C PHE A 409 1.06 9.26 -10.56
N PHE A 410 1.49 10.46 -10.95
CA PHE A 410 1.96 10.74 -12.30
C PHE A 410 3.40 11.26 -12.30
N ALA A 411 4.29 10.62 -13.07
CA ALA A 411 5.63 11.13 -13.35
C ALA A 411 5.73 11.65 -14.80
N ILE A 412 6.39 12.79 -14.99
CA ILE A 412 6.57 13.43 -16.31
C ILE A 412 7.89 12.97 -16.91
N VAL A 413 7.82 12.13 -17.94
CA VAL A 413 9.00 11.61 -18.64
C VAL A 413 9.47 12.60 -19.72
N GLN A 414 8.53 13.17 -20.47
CA GLN A 414 8.81 14.15 -21.53
C GLN A 414 7.75 15.25 -21.56
N GLY A 415 8.11 16.39 -22.15
CA GLY A 415 7.25 17.56 -22.25
C GLY A 415 7.01 18.20 -20.89
N GLY A 416 5.74 18.52 -20.61
CA GLY A 416 5.31 19.09 -19.34
C GLY A 416 3.80 19.03 -19.18
N VAL A 417 3.32 19.54 -18.05
CA VAL A 417 1.90 19.70 -17.76
C VAL A 417 1.63 21.10 -17.21
N GLY A 418 0.44 21.63 -17.48
CA GLY A 418 -0.03 22.86 -16.88
C GLY A 418 -0.99 22.58 -15.73
N ILE A 419 -0.69 23.07 -14.54
CA ILE A 419 -1.55 22.97 -13.36
C ILE A 419 -2.32 24.29 -13.20
N GLU A 420 -3.64 24.21 -13.22
CA GLU A 420 -4.49 25.37 -13.00
C GLU A 420 -4.61 25.68 -11.51
N LEU A 421 -4.02 26.81 -11.12
CA LEU A 421 -4.01 27.36 -9.78
C LEU A 421 -4.71 28.72 -9.78
N VAL A 422 -5.04 29.21 -8.59
CA VAL A 422 -5.65 30.53 -8.41
C VAL A 422 -4.64 31.40 -7.67
N ASN A 423 -4.35 32.58 -8.21
CA ASN A 423 -3.40 33.51 -7.61
C ASN A 423 -4.01 34.29 -6.44
N LYS A 424 -3.20 35.15 -5.81
CA LYS A 424 -3.55 35.97 -4.64
C LYS A 424 -4.76 36.90 -4.85
N GLU A 425 -5.13 37.19 -6.11
CA GLU A 425 -6.24 38.07 -6.50
C GLU A 425 -7.50 37.28 -6.92
N GLY A 426 -7.49 35.95 -6.79
CA GLY A 426 -8.58 35.10 -7.26
C GLY A 426 -8.54 34.82 -8.77
N LYS A 427 -7.48 35.23 -9.49
CA LYS A 427 -7.36 35.00 -10.93
C LYS A 427 -6.70 33.63 -11.21
N PRO A 428 -7.23 32.84 -12.14
CA PRO A 428 -6.61 31.59 -12.54
C PRO A 428 -5.27 31.86 -13.24
N PHE A 429 -4.26 31.05 -12.92
CA PHE A 429 -2.98 31.01 -13.62
C PHE A 429 -2.53 29.56 -13.79
N ILE A 430 -1.70 29.30 -14.80
CA ILE A 430 -1.16 27.97 -15.06
C ILE A 430 0.28 27.91 -14.53
N LEU A 431 0.53 27.00 -13.59
CA LEU A 431 1.86 26.59 -13.18
C LEU A 431 2.32 25.44 -14.08
N ASN A 432 3.38 25.66 -14.84
CA ASN A 432 3.94 24.60 -15.68
C ASN A 432 4.90 23.73 -14.87
N LEU A 433 4.74 22.41 -14.97
CA LEU A 433 5.72 21.43 -14.51
C LEU A 433 6.35 20.76 -15.73
N ASP A 434 7.66 20.83 -15.81
CA ASP A 434 8.43 20.22 -16.89
C ASP A 434 8.86 18.79 -16.56
N LYS A 435 9.42 18.10 -17.56
CA LYS A 435 10.04 16.78 -17.42
C LYS A 435 10.87 16.62 -16.14
N GLY A 436 10.81 15.43 -15.55
CA GLY A 436 11.45 15.10 -14.28
C GLY A 436 10.66 15.48 -13.03
N ASN A 437 9.65 16.33 -13.17
CA ASN A 437 8.68 16.54 -12.10
C ASN A 437 7.62 15.44 -12.09
N TYR A 438 6.86 15.40 -11.01
CA TYR A 438 5.71 14.52 -10.83
C TYR A 438 4.57 15.26 -10.15
N PHE A 439 3.36 14.71 -10.18
CA PHE A 439 2.17 15.27 -9.55
C PHE A 439 1.18 14.19 -9.13
N GLY A 440 0.21 14.59 -8.31
CA GLY A 440 -0.81 13.69 -7.77
C GLY A 440 -0.42 12.97 -6.48
N GLU A 441 0.77 13.24 -5.96
CA GLU A 441 1.29 12.74 -4.69
C GLU A 441 0.44 13.15 -3.49
N MET A 442 -0.20 14.33 -3.57
CA MET A 442 -1.10 14.82 -2.52
C MET A 442 -2.30 13.88 -2.33
N GLY A 443 -2.95 13.48 -3.43
CA GLY A 443 -4.08 12.54 -3.39
C GLY A 443 -3.64 11.14 -2.97
N LEU A 444 -2.44 10.71 -3.38
CA LEU A 444 -1.85 9.43 -2.97
C LEU A 444 -1.64 9.36 -1.45
N ILE A 445 -1.03 10.40 -0.86
CA ILE A 445 -0.61 10.43 0.55
C ILE A 445 -1.76 10.80 1.48
N SER A 446 -2.51 11.86 1.15
CA SER A 446 -3.60 12.37 2.01
C SER A 446 -4.92 11.59 1.82
N GLY A 447 -5.07 10.88 0.70
CA GLY A 447 -6.32 10.23 0.31
C GLY A 447 -7.43 11.20 -0.11
N ARG A 448 -7.13 12.49 -0.28
CA ARG A 448 -8.11 13.53 -0.66
C ARG A 448 -8.27 13.67 -2.18
N ARG A 449 -9.32 14.39 -2.56
CA ARG A 449 -9.58 14.85 -3.94
C ARG A 449 -8.40 15.61 -4.53
N ARG A 450 -8.31 15.62 -5.87
CA ARG A 450 -7.34 16.44 -6.61
C ARG A 450 -7.51 17.93 -6.27
N THR A 451 -6.41 18.60 -5.92
CA THR A 451 -6.41 20.00 -5.47
C THR A 451 -6.47 21.01 -6.60
N ALA A 452 -6.12 20.60 -7.82
CA ALA A 452 -6.04 21.42 -9.03
C ALA A 452 -6.41 20.61 -10.27
N THR A 453 -6.80 21.29 -11.35
CA THR A 453 -6.98 20.69 -12.68
C THR A 453 -5.62 20.67 -13.38
N VAL A 454 -5.32 19.58 -14.09
CA VAL A 454 -4.03 19.44 -14.80
C VAL A 454 -4.27 19.17 -16.27
N TYR A 455 -3.58 19.92 -17.12
CA TYR A 455 -3.64 19.85 -18.58
C TYR A 455 -2.32 19.33 -19.14
N ALA A 456 -2.40 18.49 -20.16
CA ALA A 456 -1.22 18.02 -20.87
C ALA A 456 -0.56 19.16 -21.67
N GLY A 457 0.75 19.29 -21.53
CA GLY A 457 1.57 20.16 -22.36
C GLY A 457 1.90 19.56 -23.72
N GLU A 458 2.84 20.17 -24.42
CA GLU A 458 3.32 19.68 -25.72
C GLU A 458 4.28 18.50 -25.55
N ASN A 459 4.16 17.47 -26.41
CA ASN A 459 4.95 16.24 -26.35
C ASN A 459 4.99 15.59 -24.96
N CYS A 460 3.84 15.63 -24.27
CA CYS A 460 3.70 15.14 -22.91
C CYS A 460 3.73 13.60 -22.89
N VAL A 461 4.66 13.03 -22.11
CA VAL A 461 4.70 11.58 -21.83
C VAL A 461 4.65 11.40 -20.32
N LEU A 462 3.68 10.62 -19.86
CA LEU A 462 3.40 10.42 -18.44
C LEU A 462 3.43 8.95 -18.08
N ILE A 463 3.95 8.64 -16.88
CA ILE A 463 3.76 7.34 -16.24
C ILE A 463 2.70 7.52 -15.18
N GLU A 464 1.56 6.83 -15.34
CA GLU A 464 0.53 6.70 -14.30
C GLU A 464 0.77 5.43 -13.49
N THR A 465 0.87 5.61 -12.17
CA THR A 465 1.14 4.53 -11.22
C THR A 465 -0.01 4.41 -10.20
N PRO A 466 -0.63 3.23 -10.05
CA PRO A 466 -1.61 2.97 -9.01
C PRO A 466 -1.05 3.11 -7.59
N ARG A 467 -1.90 3.48 -6.62
CA ARG A 467 -1.51 3.65 -5.22
C ARG A 467 -0.73 2.47 -4.66
N LYS A 468 -1.19 1.25 -4.92
CA LYS A 468 -0.57 0.02 -4.41
C LYS A 468 0.85 -0.16 -4.94
N ALA A 469 1.06 0.01 -6.25
CA ALA A 469 2.37 -0.05 -6.88
C ALA A 469 3.30 1.02 -6.30
N MET A 470 2.79 2.23 -6.07
CA MET A 470 3.56 3.32 -5.50
C MET A 470 3.94 3.09 -4.03
N LEU A 471 3.01 2.57 -3.21
CA LEU A 471 3.29 2.20 -1.82
C LEU A 471 4.30 1.05 -1.72
N LYS A 472 4.22 0.07 -2.64
CA LYS A 472 5.20 -1.00 -2.78
C LYS A 472 6.58 -0.42 -3.09
N LEU A 473 6.67 0.51 -4.04
CA LEU A 473 7.92 1.19 -4.39
C LEU A 473 8.49 1.99 -3.21
N ILE A 474 7.68 2.82 -2.55
CA ILE A 474 8.07 3.61 -1.36
C ILE A 474 8.56 2.70 -0.23
N ALA A 475 7.93 1.53 -0.07
CA ALA A 475 8.37 0.57 0.92
C ALA A 475 9.68 -0.11 0.53
N SER A 476 9.93 -0.33 -0.76
CA SER A 476 11.09 -1.09 -1.25
C SER A 476 12.33 -0.24 -1.50
N VAL A 477 12.18 1.06 -1.79
CA VAL A 477 13.29 1.96 -2.16
C VAL A 477 13.27 3.19 -1.25
N ASP A 478 14.16 3.22 -0.25
CA ASP A 478 14.21 4.29 0.77
C ASP A 478 14.51 5.67 0.15
N ALA A 479 15.29 5.73 -0.93
CA ALA A 479 15.56 6.97 -1.65
C ALA A 479 14.28 7.59 -2.24
N VAL A 480 13.44 6.78 -2.89
CA VAL A 480 12.13 7.20 -3.42
C VAL A 480 11.24 7.74 -2.30
N ARG A 481 11.20 7.05 -1.15
CA ARG A 481 10.44 7.52 0.03
C ARG A 481 10.89 8.92 0.45
N ARG A 482 12.20 9.13 0.63
CA ARG A 482 12.76 10.42 1.06
C ARG A 482 12.41 11.55 0.09
N THR A 483 12.63 11.34 -1.21
CA THR A 483 12.31 12.35 -2.24
C THR A 483 10.82 12.71 -2.25
N ILE A 484 9.94 11.73 -2.08
CA ILE A 484 8.49 11.96 -2.02
C ILE A 484 8.10 12.72 -0.76
N ASP A 485 8.62 12.32 0.40
CA ASP A 485 8.33 12.98 1.67
C ASP A 485 8.81 14.45 1.65
N GLU A 486 10.05 14.70 1.20
CA GLU A 486 10.61 16.05 1.08
C GLU A 486 9.81 16.94 0.13
N THR A 487 9.50 16.42 -1.06
CA THR A 487 8.72 17.18 -2.05
C THR A 487 7.30 17.41 -1.59
N PHE A 488 6.69 16.42 -0.91
CA PHE A 488 5.37 16.57 -0.29
C PHE A 488 5.39 17.71 0.71
N VAL A 489 6.35 17.74 1.63
CA VAL A 489 6.49 18.78 2.64
C VAL A 489 6.65 20.15 1.97
N ARG A 490 7.59 20.29 1.03
CA ARG A 490 7.82 21.55 0.28
C ARG A 490 6.56 22.05 -0.41
N ARG A 491 5.82 21.16 -1.08
CA ARG A 491 4.58 21.50 -1.79
C ARG A 491 3.43 21.83 -0.85
N ALA A 492 3.31 21.10 0.26
CA ALA A 492 2.29 21.37 1.26
C ALA A 492 2.51 22.73 1.94
N LEU A 493 3.77 23.09 2.23
CA LEU A 493 4.12 24.41 2.77
C LEU A 493 3.81 25.53 1.77
N SER A 494 4.29 25.41 0.53
CA SER A 494 4.06 26.42 -0.53
C SER A 494 2.58 26.59 -0.90
N THR A 495 1.83 25.50 -0.95
CA THR A 495 0.43 25.54 -1.43
C THR A 495 -0.56 25.89 -0.31
N HIS A 496 -0.37 25.32 0.89
CA HIS A 496 -1.39 25.38 1.94
C HIS A 496 -1.04 26.29 3.10
N LEU A 497 0.24 26.35 3.48
CA LEU A 497 0.66 27.12 4.65
C LEU A 497 0.99 28.57 4.31
N ALA A 498 1.88 28.74 3.32
CA ALA A 498 2.53 30.01 3.08
C ALA A 498 2.76 30.29 1.58
N PRO A 499 1.69 30.48 0.79
CA PRO A 499 1.80 30.85 -0.63
C PRO A 499 2.49 32.20 -0.88
N GLN A 500 2.75 32.96 0.18
CA GLN A 500 3.43 34.25 0.14
C GLN A 500 4.95 34.15 0.30
N LEU A 501 5.47 32.98 0.69
CA LEU A 501 6.90 32.77 0.90
C LEU A 501 7.61 32.45 -0.40
N GLU A 502 8.83 32.98 -0.52
CA GLU A 502 9.76 32.60 -1.57
C GLU A 502 10.38 31.23 -1.28
N PRO A 503 10.87 30.49 -2.30
CA PRO A 503 11.43 29.15 -2.11
C PRO A 503 12.51 29.05 -1.02
N GLN A 504 13.36 30.08 -0.88
CA GLN A 504 14.42 30.11 0.12
C GLN A 504 13.89 30.16 1.56
N GLU A 505 12.78 30.87 1.79
CA GLU A 505 12.13 30.97 3.10
C GLU A 505 11.44 29.65 3.47
N ILE A 506 10.91 28.93 2.47
CA ILE A 506 10.36 27.59 2.66
C ILE A 506 11.46 26.60 3.04
N GLU A 507 12.61 26.65 2.37
CA GLU A 507 13.77 25.81 2.74
C GLU A 507 14.25 26.10 4.16
N GLN A 508 14.16 27.35 4.62
CA GLN A 508 14.47 27.69 6.01
C GLN A 508 13.55 26.97 7.02
N LEU A 509 12.24 26.92 6.75
CA LEU A 509 11.28 26.19 7.59
C LEU A 509 11.50 24.67 7.56
N ILE A 510 11.99 24.13 6.44
CA ILE A 510 12.32 22.71 6.33
C ILE A 510 13.61 22.41 7.11
N ALA A 511 14.62 23.27 6.98
CA ALA A 511 15.93 23.13 7.60
C ALA A 511 15.91 23.22 9.13
N SER A 512 14.91 23.89 9.72
CA SER A 512 14.73 23.94 11.17
C SER A 512 14.28 22.60 11.79
N GLY A 513 13.94 21.61 10.95
CA GLY A 513 13.49 20.30 11.39
C GLY A 513 11.97 20.26 11.56
N ILE A 514 11.31 19.55 10.63
CA ILE A 514 9.88 19.26 10.71
C ILE A 514 9.72 17.87 11.32
N SER A 515 9.03 17.78 12.46
CA SER A 515 8.71 16.49 13.06
C SER A 515 7.39 15.96 12.52
N VAL A 516 7.33 14.65 12.30
CA VAL A 516 6.12 13.96 11.87
C VAL A 516 5.56 13.21 13.07
N THR A 517 4.38 13.60 13.54
CA THR A 517 3.70 12.97 14.69
C THR A 517 2.40 12.33 14.24
N ARG A 518 2.07 11.17 14.81
CA ARG A 518 0.84 10.42 14.53
C ARG A 518 -0.02 10.37 15.77
N TYR A 519 -1.30 10.66 15.57
CA TYR A 519 -2.32 10.70 16.61
C TYR A 519 -3.45 9.74 16.26
N VAL A 520 -3.93 8.98 17.24
CA VAL A 520 -5.13 8.15 17.08
C VAL A 520 -6.40 8.94 17.41
N ARG A 521 -7.57 8.40 17.06
CA ARG A 521 -8.86 9.08 17.33
C ARG A 521 -9.00 9.36 18.83
N GLY A 522 -9.35 10.61 19.15
CA GLY A 522 -9.53 11.10 20.52
C GLY A 522 -8.25 11.64 21.17
N GLU A 523 -7.08 11.41 20.58
CA GLU A 523 -5.81 11.93 21.09
C GLU A 523 -5.69 13.43 20.83
N LYS A 524 -5.20 14.17 21.82
CA LYS A 524 -5.03 15.63 21.72
C LYS A 524 -3.68 15.95 21.08
N LEU A 525 -3.69 16.84 20.08
CA LEU A 525 -2.47 17.42 19.52
C LEU A 525 -1.86 18.38 20.53
N PHE A 526 -2.70 19.24 21.11
CA PHE A 526 -2.41 20.15 22.21
C PHE A 526 -3.72 20.51 22.91
N SER A 527 -3.62 20.93 24.17
CA SER A 527 -4.73 21.37 25.01
C SER A 527 -4.70 22.89 25.23
N GLU A 528 -5.87 23.46 25.51
CA GLU A 528 -5.96 24.84 26.00
C GLU A 528 -5.09 25.02 27.26
N GLY A 529 -4.29 26.09 27.29
CA GLY A 529 -3.32 26.38 28.33
C GLY A 529 -1.90 25.83 28.10
N ASP A 530 -1.72 24.92 27.14
CA ASP A 530 -0.39 24.40 26.81
C ASP A 530 0.54 25.50 26.26
N LYS A 531 1.85 25.32 26.41
CA LYS A 531 2.84 26.19 25.76
C LYS A 531 2.79 26.01 24.25
N THR A 532 2.87 27.11 23.51
CA THR A 532 2.88 27.07 22.04
C THR A 532 4.21 26.50 21.53
N ASP A 533 4.13 25.31 20.95
CA ASP A 533 5.23 24.52 20.39
C ASP A 533 5.46 24.76 18.89
N GLY A 534 4.43 25.20 18.16
CA GLY A 534 4.57 25.55 16.75
C GLY A 534 3.28 25.47 15.95
N LEU A 535 3.43 25.30 14.64
CA LEU A 535 2.32 25.19 13.71
C LEU A 535 2.13 23.74 13.25
N HIS A 536 0.90 23.25 13.34
CA HIS A 536 0.55 21.86 13.08
C HIS A 536 -0.14 21.74 11.72
N LEU A 537 0.59 21.27 10.71
CA LEU A 537 0.06 21.02 9.37
C LEU A 537 -0.43 19.58 9.25
N ILE A 538 -1.72 19.40 8.99
CA ILE A 538 -2.33 18.08 8.93
C ILE A 538 -1.97 17.42 7.59
N ARG A 539 -1.16 16.36 7.64
CA ARG A 539 -0.73 15.59 6.46
C ARG A 539 -1.78 14.57 6.03
N ARG A 540 -2.39 13.89 7.01
CA ARG A 540 -3.44 12.88 6.81
C ARG A 540 -4.42 12.95 7.97
N GLY A 541 -5.71 12.70 7.72
CA GLY A 541 -6.75 12.71 8.75
C GLY A 541 -7.39 14.08 8.98
N SER A 542 -7.97 14.26 10.17
CA SER A 542 -8.70 15.48 10.54
C SER A 542 -8.74 15.67 12.05
N VAL A 543 -8.85 16.93 12.47
CA VAL A 543 -8.90 17.35 13.87
C VAL A 543 -10.12 18.26 14.11
N SER A 544 -10.59 18.28 15.36
CA SER A 544 -11.55 19.24 15.88
C SER A 544 -10.82 20.25 16.76
N VAL A 545 -11.16 21.53 16.60
CA VAL A 545 -10.72 22.63 17.44
C VAL A 545 -11.87 23.02 18.35
N SER A 546 -11.64 22.98 19.65
CA SER A 546 -12.65 23.18 20.70
C SER A 546 -12.14 24.12 21.78
N LYS A 547 -13.06 24.73 22.52
CA LYS A 547 -12.77 25.61 23.65
C LYS A 547 -13.74 25.33 24.79
N LEU A 548 -13.27 25.46 26.02
CA LEU A 548 -14.12 25.29 27.19
C LEU A 548 -15.01 26.55 27.36
N ILE A 549 -16.33 26.40 27.29
CA ILE A 549 -17.31 27.46 27.53
C ILE A 549 -18.33 26.93 28.54
N ASP A 550 -18.50 27.61 29.67
CA ASP A 550 -19.40 27.19 30.77
C ASP A 550 -19.20 25.72 31.21
N ASP A 551 -17.95 25.30 31.40
CA ASP A 551 -17.53 23.94 31.75
C ASP A 551 -17.93 22.84 30.72
N GLN A 552 -18.24 23.23 29.48
CA GLN A 552 -18.49 22.32 28.36
C GLN A 552 -17.53 22.57 27.20
N ASP A 553 -17.00 21.51 26.60
CA ASP A 553 -16.20 21.59 25.37
C ASP A 553 -17.09 21.95 24.19
N SER A 554 -16.98 23.19 23.72
CA SER A 554 -17.67 23.69 22.53
C SER A 554 -16.75 23.57 21.31
N VAL A 555 -17.20 22.87 20.26
CA VAL A 555 -16.40 22.71 19.04
C VAL A 555 -16.53 23.94 18.15
N LEU A 556 -15.42 24.67 18.00
CA LEU A 556 -15.35 25.89 17.21
C LEU A 556 -15.20 25.58 15.72
N SER A 557 -14.34 24.64 15.34
CA SER A 557 -14.09 24.33 13.92
C SER A 557 -13.53 22.92 13.70
N TYR A 558 -13.61 22.47 12.46
CA TYR A 558 -13.00 21.21 12.00
C TYR A 558 -11.95 21.51 10.94
N VAL A 559 -10.80 20.86 11.06
CA VAL A 559 -9.65 21.07 10.18
C VAL A 559 -9.18 19.73 9.64
N SER A 560 -9.03 19.63 8.32
CA SER A 560 -8.71 18.39 7.62
C SER A 560 -7.34 18.48 6.93
N ALA A 561 -6.82 17.34 6.44
CA ALA A 561 -5.52 17.27 5.80
C ALA A 561 -5.31 18.28 4.66
N GLY A 562 -4.14 18.91 4.58
CA GLY A 562 -3.89 20.06 3.72
C GLY A 562 -4.30 21.41 4.34
N SER A 563 -4.69 21.43 5.61
CA SER A 563 -4.85 22.64 6.41
C SER A 563 -4.04 22.54 7.71
N TYR A 564 -3.97 23.65 8.45
CA TYR A 564 -3.18 23.74 9.67
C TYR A 564 -3.97 24.37 10.84
N VAL A 565 -3.45 24.13 12.04
CA VAL A 565 -3.93 24.64 13.33
C VAL A 565 -2.77 25.15 14.18
N GLY A 566 -3.11 25.95 15.19
CA GLY A 566 -2.17 26.49 16.17
C GLY A 566 -1.55 27.83 15.77
N GLU A 567 -2.05 28.48 14.72
CA GLU A 567 -1.54 29.77 14.24
C GLU A 567 -1.93 30.96 15.10
N ILE A 568 -3.06 30.89 15.81
CA ILE A 568 -3.59 32.01 16.61
C ILE A 568 -2.61 32.33 17.76
N ASP A 569 -2.29 31.30 18.54
CA ASP A 569 -1.44 31.42 19.73
C ASP A 569 -0.01 31.78 19.34
N LEU A 570 0.46 31.21 18.22
CA LEU A 570 1.80 31.44 17.68
C LEU A 570 2.02 32.88 17.23
N VAL A 571 1.05 33.47 16.53
CA VAL A 571 1.15 34.87 16.07
C VAL A 571 0.98 35.84 17.22
N ASN A 572 0.13 35.51 18.20
CA ASN A 572 -0.14 36.37 19.36
C ASN A 572 0.93 36.24 20.46
N GLY A 573 1.79 35.21 20.39
CA GLY A 573 2.79 34.94 21.42
C GLY A 573 2.16 34.51 22.75
N THR A 574 1.03 33.83 22.70
CA THR A 574 0.30 33.36 23.90
C THR A 574 0.41 31.84 24.05
N ASP A 575 -0.03 31.35 25.20
CA ASP A 575 -0.32 29.92 25.38
C ASP A 575 -1.54 29.52 24.52
N ARG A 576 -1.73 28.21 24.33
CA ARG A 576 -2.80 27.64 23.51
C ARG A 576 -4.17 28.12 23.99
N GLN A 577 -4.93 28.78 23.13
CA GLN A 577 -6.28 29.27 23.44
C GLN A 577 -7.39 28.25 23.16
N THR A 578 -7.05 27.12 22.55
CA THR A 578 -8.01 26.08 22.16
C THR A 578 -7.40 24.69 22.33
N THR A 579 -8.25 23.69 22.52
CA THR A 579 -7.89 22.29 22.50
C THR A 579 -8.08 21.73 21.08
N CYS A 580 -7.05 21.05 20.56
CA CYS A 580 -7.10 20.40 19.26
C CYS A 580 -7.02 18.87 19.42
N THR A 581 -8.01 18.15 18.87
CA THR A 581 -8.15 16.69 19.07
C THR A 581 -8.31 15.97 17.73
N ALA A 582 -7.61 14.85 17.57
CA ALA A 582 -7.72 14.01 16.38
C ALA A 582 -9.09 13.33 16.32
N THR A 583 -9.80 13.51 15.20
CA THR A 583 -11.13 12.92 14.97
C THR A 583 -11.05 11.53 14.35
N VAL A 584 -9.93 11.24 13.69
CA VAL A 584 -9.55 9.97 13.05
C VAL A 584 -8.04 9.77 13.22
N LEU A 585 -7.48 8.65 12.73
CA LEU A 585 -6.03 8.48 12.64
C LEU A 585 -5.43 9.64 11.83
N THR A 586 -4.62 10.47 12.50
CA THR A 586 -4.16 11.76 11.97
C THR A 586 -2.64 11.80 12.01
N GLU A 587 -2.02 12.17 10.88
CA GLU A 587 -0.57 12.43 10.78
C GLU A 587 -0.37 13.93 10.59
N VAL A 588 0.53 14.50 11.38
CA VAL A 588 0.75 15.94 11.47
C VAL A 588 2.23 16.25 11.29
N LEU A 589 2.51 17.28 10.51
CA LEU A 589 3.82 17.90 10.38
C LEU A 589 3.87 19.09 11.34
N LEU A 590 4.69 18.99 12.38
CA LEU A 590 4.92 20.09 13.32
C LEU A 590 6.11 20.92 12.82
N ILE A 591 5.83 22.20 12.59
CA ILE A 591 6.82 23.22 12.23
C ILE A 591 7.08 24.02 13.49
N GLN A 592 8.33 24.01 13.95
CA GLN A 592 8.71 24.58 15.24
C GLN A 592 8.41 26.08 15.33
N ALA A 593 7.99 26.52 16.52
CA ALA A 593 7.58 27.90 16.76
C ALA A 593 8.68 28.92 16.44
N ASP A 594 9.92 28.64 16.82
CA ASP A 594 11.09 29.49 16.60
C ASP A 594 11.33 29.77 15.10
N ALA A 595 11.26 28.73 14.27
CA ALA A 595 11.41 28.84 12.83
C ALA A 595 10.30 29.67 12.19
N VAL A 596 9.04 29.43 12.60
CA VAL A 596 7.90 30.19 12.09
C VAL A 596 7.99 31.65 12.50
N ILE A 597 8.33 31.94 13.76
CA ILE A 597 8.46 33.31 14.27
C ILE A 597 9.58 34.05 13.54
N ASP A 598 10.73 33.42 13.32
CA ASP A 598 11.84 34.04 12.59
C ASP A 598 11.45 34.41 11.16
N VAL A 599 10.80 33.50 10.42
CA VAL A 599 10.33 33.77 9.05
C VAL A 599 9.22 34.83 9.05
N LEU A 600 8.28 34.81 10.01
CA LEU A 600 7.24 35.84 10.16
C LEU A 600 7.81 37.23 10.45
N SER A 601 8.93 37.31 11.17
CA SER A 601 9.61 38.58 11.47
C SER A 601 10.20 39.23 10.23
N LYS A 602 10.61 38.40 9.24
CA LYS A 602 11.25 38.81 7.98
C LYS A 602 10.24 39.01 6.85
N ASN A 603 9.14 38.27 6.84
CA ASN A 603 8.13 38.32 5.77
C ASN A 603 6.80 38.96 6.23
N SER A 604 6.70 40.27 6.02
CA SER A 604 5.48 41.03 6.39
C SER A 604 4.22 40.64 5.60
N ASN A 605 4.37 40.09 4.39
CA ASN A 605 3.25 39.66 3.57
C ASN A 605 2.62 38.37 4.11
N TRP A 606 3.44 37.39 4.49
CA TRP A 606 2.96 36.18 5.13
C TRP A 606 2.33 36.48 6.49
N LYS A 607 2.94 37.37 7.28
CA LYS A 607 2.36 37.83 8.55
C LYS A 607 0.96 38.43 8.38
N LYS A 608 0.77 39.34 7.41
CA LYS A 608 -0.55 39.92 7.09
C LYS A 608 -1.55 38.86 6.63
N ALA A 609 -1.14 37.93 5.78
CA ALA A 609 -2.02 36.86 5.31
C ALA A 609 -2.46 35.94 6.45
N LEU A 610 -1.54 35.59 7.36
CA LEU A 610 -1.84 34.78 8.54
C LEU A 610 -2.76 35.53 9.49
N GLN A 611 -2.51 36.81 9.75
CA GLN A 611 -3.40 37.67 10.55
C GLN A 611 -4.80 37.81 9.95
N ALA A 612 -4.92 37.97 8.63
CA ALA A 612 -6.23 38.01 7.96
C ALA A 612 -7.01 36.70 8.12
N LYS A 613 -6.30 35.55 8.02
CA LYS A 613 -6.90 34.23 8.23
C LYS A 613 -7.32 34.01 9.70
N ILE A 614 -6.50 34.45 10.65
CA ILE A 614 -6.82 34.45 12.08
C ILE A 614 -8.05 35.32 12.33
N GLY A 615 -8.10 36.54 11.78
CA GLY A 615 -9.25 37.43 11.90
C GLY A 615 -10.54 36.78 11.40
N LYS A 616 -10.50 36.10 10.25
CA LYS A 616 -11.64 35.33 9.75
C LYS A 616 -12.03 34.19 10.71
N ARG A 617 -11.07 33.40 11.18
CA ARG A 617 -11.33 32.28 12.11
C ARG A 617 -11.90 32.75 13.46
N VAL A 618 -11.40 33.86 13.99
CA VAL A 618 -11.89 34.47 15.23
C VAL A 618 -13.29 35.03 15.02
N HIS A 619 -13.55 35.69 13.88
CA HIS A 619 -14.90 36.15 13.54
C HIS A 619 -15.89 34.98 13.42
N ASP A 620 -15.53 33.93 12.69
CA ASP A 620 -16.34 32.72 12.54
C ASP A 620 -16.58 32.04 13.90
N ALA A 621 -15.58 32.04 14.79
CA ALA A 621 -15.69 31.49 16.15
C ALA A 621 -16.60 32.35 17.04
N ILE A 622 -16.45 33.68 17.04
CA ILE A 622 -17.30 34.61 17.81
C ILE A 622 -18.75 34.55 17.33
N PHE A 623 -18.97 34.45 16.01
CA PHE A 623 -20.30 34.28 15.47
C PHE A 623 -20.95 32.99 16.00
N ARG A 624 -20.21 31.87 15.98
CA ARG A 624 -20.63 30.59 16.57
C ARG A 624 -20.81 30.63 18.08
N GLU A 625 -20.03 31.45 18.79
CA GLU A 625 -20.18 31.75 20.23
C GLU A 625 -21.41 32.64 20.52
N SER A 626 -21.93 33.39 19.54
CA SER A 626 -23.10 34.26 19.71
C SER A 626 -24.44 33.59 19.37
N THR A 627 -24.46 32.57 18.49
CA THR A 627 -25.61 31.68 18.26
C THR A 627 -25.61 30.43 19.19
N ALA A 628 -24.79 30.48 20.25
CA ALA A 628 -24.16 29.34 20.93
C ALA A 628 -24.97 28.58 21.97
N LYS A 629 -26.02 27.89 21.57
CA LYS A 629 -26.30 26.61 22.24
C LYS A 629 -26.84 25.62 21.25
N ARG A 630 -27.93 26.00 20.60
CA ARG A 630 -28.70 25.13 19.74
C ARG A 630 -27.94 24.66 18.49
N GLU A 631 -27.16 25.53 17.86
CA GLU A 631 -26.43 25.24 16.62
C GLU A 631 -25.09 24.52 16.87
N SER A 632 -24.35 24.93 17.90
CA SER A 632 -23.12 24.24 18.34
C SER A 632 -23.44 22.80 18.74
N ASP A 633 -24.54 22.58 19.48
CA ASP A 633 -24.96 21.24 19.89
C ASP A 633 -25.31 20.34 18.70
N LEU A 634 -25.97 20.90 17.66
CA LEU A 634 -26.32 20.17 16.45
C LEU A 634 -25.07 19.82 15.62
N ILE A 635 -24.12 20.75 15.46
CA ILE A 635 -22.85 20.49 14.78
C ILE A 635 -22.05 19.43 15.55
N HIS A 636 -21.90 19.60 16.86
CA HIS A 636 -21.23 18.65 17.73
C HIS A 636 -21.88 17.27 17.65
N PHE A 637 -23.22 17.21 17.68
CA PHE A 637 -23.97 15.97 17.46
C PHE A 637 -23.63 15.33 16.11
N LEU A 638 -23.80 16.04 15.00
CA LEU A 638 -23.56 15.50 13.65
C LEU A 638 -22.11 15.00 13.51
N MET A 639 -21.16 15.72 14.09
CA MET A 639 -19.74 15.39 14.02
C MET A 639 -19.35 14.22 14.90
N LYS A 640 -19.90 14.14 16.12
CA LYS A 640 -19.79 12.95 16.98
C LYS A 640 -20.32 11.71 16.27
N GLN A 641 -21.40 11.88 15.51
CA GLN A 641 -21.94 10.80 14.69
C GLN A 641 -21.07 10.46 13.49
N GLY A 642 -20.07 11.27 13.14
CA GLY A 642 -19.09 11.03 12.07
C GLY A 642 -19.40 11.75 10.77
N LEU A 643 -20.16 12.86 10.81
CA LEU A 643 -20.39 13.67 9.63
C LEU A 643 -19.07 14.22 9.06
N GLY A 644 -18.05 14.50 9.87
CA GLY A 644 -16.76 15.04 9.40
C GLY A 644 -16.00 14.18 8.38
N ASP A 645 -16.24 12.87 8.34
CA ASP A 645 -15.69 11.96 7.31
C ASP A 645 -16.68 11.71 6.16
N ALA A 646 -17.96 12.10 6.29
CA ALA A 646 -18.95 11.91 5.23
C ALA A 646 -18.68 12.85 4.05
N THR A 647 -19.00 12.40 2.84
CA THR A 647 -19.12 13.31 1.67
C THR A 647 -20.56 13.44 1.23
N ASN A 648 -21.40 12.48 1.62
CA ASN A 648 -22.80 12.43 1.24
C ASN A 648 -23.63 11.69 2.30
N ALA A 649 -24.08 12.41 3.32
CA ALA A 649 -24.94 11.87 4.39
C ALA A 649 -26.43 12.12 4.08
N LEU A 650 -27.30 11.15 4.40
CA LEU A 650 -28.76 11.33 4.31
C LEU A 650 -29.27 11.95 5.59
N ILE A 651 -29.88 13.13 5.46
CA ILE A 651 -30.53 13.84 6.54
C ILE A 651 -32.02 13.92 6.23
N ILE A 652 -32.83 13.77 7.28
CA ILE A 652 -34.29 13.94 7.23
C ILE A 652 -34.66 15.05 8.22
N ASP A 653 -35.37 16.07 7.72
CA ASP A 653 -36.01 17.06 8.58
C ASP A 653 -37.36 16.52 9.09
N GLU A 654 -37.41 16.18 10.37
CA GLU A 654 -38.57 15.64 11.05
C GLU A 654 -39.74 16.64 11.09
N ASN A 655 -39.50 17.94 10.93
CA ASN A 655 -40.60 18.92 10.82
C ASN A 655 -41.36 18.81 9.49
N LEU A 656 -40.69 18.31 8.44
CA LEU A 656 -41.26 18.13 7.10
C LEU A 656 -41.61 16.66 6.82
N CYS A 657 -41.07 15.73 7.59
CA CYS A 657 -41.29 14.31 7.41
C CYS A 657 -42.72 13.94 7.81
N VAL A 658 -43.41 13.20 6.93
CA VAL A 658 -44.75 12.67 7.20
C VAL A 658 -44.75 11.15 7.40
N HIS A 659 -43.58 10.54 7.62
CA HIS A 659 -43.39 9.10 7.83
C HIS A 659 -44.11 8.20 6.81
N CYS A 660 -44.09 8.59 5.53
CA CYS A 660 -44.77 7.86 4.45
C CYS A 660 -43.97 6.68 3.87
N ASP A 661 -42.72 6.48 4.32
CA ASP A 661 -41.76 5.45 3.88
C ASP A 661 -41.46 5.41 2.37
N ASN A 662 -41.86 6.44 1.61
CA ASN A 662 -41.60 6.50 0.17
C ASN A 662 -40.09 6.49 -0.15
N CYS A 663 -39.25 7.05 0.72
CA CYS A 663 -37.81 7.08 0.53
C CYS A 663 -37.18 5.67 0.57
N GLU A 664 -37.62 4.81 1.48
CA GLU A 664 -37.20 3.41 1.58
C GLU A 664 -37.80 2.55 0.46
N ARG A 665 -39.11 2.69 0.22
CA ARG A 665 -39.81 1.94 -0.83
C ARG A 665 -39.21 2.20 -2.21
N ALA A 666 -38.98 3.47 -2.55
CA ALA A 666 -38.34 3.84 -3.80
C ALA A 666 -36.89 3.34 -3.88
N CYS A 667 -36.15 3.32 -2.76
CA CYS A 667 -34.81 2.76 -2.70
C CYS A 667 -34.84 1.25 -3.00
N ALA A 668 -35.72 0.50 -2.31
CA ALA A 668 -35.90 -0.92 -2.53
C ALA A 668 -36.30 -1.21 -3.98
N GLU A 669 -37.31 -0.54 -4.53
CA GLU A 669 -37.75 -0.74 -5.92
C GLU A 669 -36.62 -0.47 -6.93
N THR A 670 -35.77 0.51 -6.65
CA THR A 670 -34.62 0.87 -7.46
C THR A 670 -33.50 -0.18 -7.38
N HIS A 671 -33.34 -0.85 -6.24
CA HIS A 671 -32.22 -1.74 -5.93
C HIS A 671 -32.67 -3.17 -5.65
N ASP A 672 -33.38 -3.75 -6.61
CA ASP A 672 -33.79 -5.14 -6.57
C ASP A 672 -34.48 -5.54 -5.25
N GLY A 673 -35.31 -4.66 -4.71
CA GLY A 673 -36.10 -4.80 -3.47
C GLY A 673 -35.29 -4.95 -2.20
N ILE A 674 -34.00 -4.64 -2.21
CA ILE A 674 -33.20 -4.48 -1.00
C ILE A 674 -33.09 -2.98 -0.74
N PRO A 675 -33.75 -2.43 0.31
CA PRO A 675 -33.51 -1.05 0.70
C PRO A 675 -32.04 -0.90 1.15
N ARG A 676 -31.41 0.20 0.74
CA ARG A 676 -30.00 0.52 1.06
C ARG A 676 -29.86 1.67 2.05
N LEU A 677 -30.96 1.97 2.72
CA LEU A 677 -31.11 2.92 3.82
C LEU A 677 -32.19 2.39 4.75
N ASP A 678 -32.17 2.87 5.99
CA ASP A 678 -33.23 2.70 6.97
C ASP A 678 -33.57 4.11 7.48
N ARG A 679 -34.84 4.50 7.34
CA ARG A 679 -35.36 5.85 7.65
C ARG A 679 -35.53 6.04 9.15
N ASP A 680 -35.90 4.99 9.86
CA ASP A 680 -36.16 5.05 11.30
C ASP A 680 -34.88 4.82 12.11
N ALA A 681 -33.94 4.04 11.58
CA ALA A 681 -32.66 3.83 12.22
C ALA A 681 -31.74 5.03 12.04
N GLY A 682 -31.12 5.44 13.14
CA GLY A 682 -30.17 6.54 13.15
C GLY A 682 -30.39 7.44 14.36
N PRO A 683 -29.41 8.28 14.70
CA PRO A 683 -29.56 9.22 15.77
C PRO A 683 -30.36 10.45 15.30
N THR A 684 -31.26 10.94 16.16
CA THR A 684 -31.98 12.21 15.97
C THR A 684 -31.49 13.23 16.98
N PHE A 685 -31.30 14.47 16.54
CA PHE A 685 -31.11 15.61 17.43
C PHE A 685 -32.05 16.73 17.01
N GLN A 686 -32.98 17.07 17.91
CA GLN A 686 -34.07 18.01 17.62
C GLN A 686 -34.90 17.54 16.41
N ASN A 687 -35.03 18.35 15.36
CA ASN A 687 -35.73 17.99 14.13
C ASN A 687 -34.83 17.39 13.05
N ILE A 688 -33.54 17.18 13.32
CA ILE A 688 -32.60 16.64 12.34
C ILE A 688 -32.33 15.17 12.65
N HIS A 689 -32.78 14.29 11.76
CA HIS A 689 -32.53 12.85 11.82
C HIS A 689 -31.45 12.46 10.82
N LEU A 690 -30.38 11.80 11.31
CA LEU A 690 -29.31 11.28 10.47
C LEU A 690 -29.60 9.81 10.14
N ALA A 691 -30.33 9.59 9.05
CA ALA A 691 -30.79 8.27 8.63
C ALA A 691 -29.63 7.29 8.37
N HIS A 692 -29.82 6.05 8.77
CA HIS A 692 -28.85 4.98 8.59
C HIS A 692 -28.68 4.65 7.11
N SER A 693 -27.63 5.18 6.51
CA SER A 693 -27.24 4.91 5.13
C SER A 693 -25.76 5.16 4.91
N CYS A 694 -25.21 4.66 3.80
CA CYS A 694 -23.80 4.90 3.47
C CYS A 694 -23.55 6.41 3.31
N ARG A 695 -22.44 6.86 3.90
CA ARG A 695 -22.02 8.27 3.92
C ARG A 695 -21.01 8.66 2.85
N HIS A 696 -20.59 7.67 2.05
CA HIS A 696 -19.60 7.81 0.98
C HIS A 696 -18.33 8.51 1.47
N CYS A 697 -17.77 8.03 2.58
CA CYS A 697 -16.70 8.70 3.32
C CYS A 697 -15.59 9.29 2.43
N GLU A 698 -15.03 10.41 2.85
CA GLU A 698 -13.87 11.04 2.21
C GLU A 698 -12.70 10.05 2.22
N GLN A 699 -12.54 9.30 3.31
CA GLN A 699 -11.68 8.11 3.35
C GLN A 699 -12.52 6.85 3.54
N PRO A 700 -12.89 6.12 2.46
CA PRO A 700 -13.73 4.94 2.58
C PRO A 700 -13.05 3.83 3.38
N HIS A 701 -13.36 3.73 4.67
CA HIS A 701 -12.88 2.65 5.54
C HIS A 701 -13.21 1.27 4.98
N CYS A 702 -14.35 1.17 4.28
CA CYS A 702 -14.80 -0.04 3.62
C CYS A 702 -13.97 -0.47 2.40
N MET A 703 -13.22 0.46 1.78
CA MET A 703 -12.35 0.18 0.63
C MET A 703 -10.97 -0.34 1.06
N LYS A 704 -10.50 0.07 2.25
CA LYS A 704 -9.13 -0.20 2.74
C LYS A 704 -8.73 -1.67 2.66
N ASP A 705 -9.70 -2.56 2.87
CA ASP A 705 -9.50 -3.99 3.02
C ASP A 705 -10.46 -4.81 2.17
N CYS A 706 -10.83 -4.32 0.97
CA CYS A 706 -11.71 -5.04 0.07
C CYS A 706 -10.96 -6.13 -0.71
N PRO A 707 -11.26 -7.41 -0.46
CA PRO A 707 -10.50 -8.52 -1.00
C PRO A 707 -10.28 -8.61 -2.52
N PRO A 708 -11.34 -8.59 -3.32
CA PRO A 708 -11.25 -8.60 -4.77
C PRO A 708 -11.19 -7.18 -5.36
N ASP A 709 -10.85 -6.16 -4.56
CA ASP A 709 -10.99 -4.74 -4.94
C ASP A 709 -12.41 -4.43 -5.51
N ALA A 710 -13.43 -5.07 -4.92
CA ALA A 710 -14.82 -4.88 -5.34
C ALA A 710 -15.38 -3.53 -4.92
N ILE A 711 -14.87 -2.94 -3.84
CA ILE A 711 -15.30 -1.61 -3.42
C ILE A 711 -14.42 -0.57 -4.08
N ARG A 712 -15.00 0.23 -4.96
CA ARG A 712 -14.28 1.22 -5.76
C ARG A 712 -14.90 2.58 -5.56
N ARG A 713 -14.08 3.62 -5.76
CA ARG A 713 -14.57 4.98 -5.82
C ARG A 713 -14.48 5.48 -7.25
N ASN A 714 -15.56 6.03 -7.77
CA ASN A 714 -15.53 6.68 -9.08
C ASN A 714 -15.07 8.13 -8.97
N GLU A 715 -14.87 8.79 -10.11
CA GLU A 715 -14.42 10.18 -10.23
C GLU A 715 -15.34 11.17 -9.50
N LYS A 716 -16.65 10.87 -9.44
CA LYS A 716 -17.67 11.68 -8.73
C LYS A 716 -17.64 11.51 -7.21
N GLY A 717 -16.84 10.57 -6.70
CA GLY A 717 -16.68 10.31 -5.27
C GLY A 717 -17.60 9.26 -4.70
N GLU A 718 -18.42 8.63 -5.54
CA GLU A 718 -19.35 7.60 -5.14
C GLU A 718 -18.56 6.32 -4.86
N VAL A 719 -18.58 5.88 -3.60
CA VAL A 719 -18.11 4.55 -3.22
C VAL A 719 -19.14 3.52 -3.70
N MET A 720 -18.70 2.54 -4.47
CA MET A 720 -19.52 1.55 -5.17
C MET A 720 -19.05 0.14 -4.85
N ILE A 721 -19.94 -0.85 -4.93
CA ILE A 721 -19.57 -2.27 -4.82
C ILE A 721 -19.79 -2.93 -6.18
N ALA A 722 -18.72 -3.41 -6.79
CA ALA A 722 -18.72 -4.13 -8.05
C ALA A 722 -19.15 -5.60 -7.88
N ASP A 723 -19.52 -6.23 -8.99
CA ASP A 723 -19.98 -7.63 -9.01
C ASP A 723 -18.91 -8.65 -8.59
N THR A 724 -17.63 -8.25 -8.59
CA THR A 724 -16.49 -9.05 -8.09
C THR A 724 -16.55 -9.32 -6.58
N CYS A 725 -17.51 -8.73 -5.85
CA CYS A 725 -17.71 -8.97 -4.42
C CYS A 725 -17.90 -10.46 -4.09
N ILE A 726 -16.98 -11.00 -3.29
CA ILE A 726 -16.98 -12.40 -2.81
C ILE A 726 -17.75 -12.60 -1.50
N GLY A 727 -18.32 -11.56 -0.91
CA GLY A 727 -19.13 -11.70 0.31
C GLY A 727 -18.37 -11.82 1.63
N CYS A 728 -17.06 -11.54 1.66
CA CYS A 728 -16.19 -11.68 2.85
C CYS A 728 -16.60 -10.85 4.07
N GLY A 729 -17.41 -9.80 3.90
CA GLY A 729 -17.80 -8.90 4.97
C GLY A 729 -16.77 -7.83 5.35
N ASN A 730 -15.48 -7.91 4.96
CA ASN A 730 -14.53 -6.77 4.77
C ASN A 730 -15.06 -5.43 5.27
N CYS A 731 -15.66 -4.79 4.29
CA CYS A 731 -16.34 -3.53 4.31
C CYS A 731 -17.34 -3.29 5.45
N ALA A 732 -18.14 -4.27 5.85
CA ALA A 732 -19.14 -4.12 6.91
C ALA A 732 -18.50 -3.94 8.29
N LYS A 733 -17.50 -4.76 8.65
CA LYS A 733 -16.75 -4.61 9.92
C LYS A 733 -15.98 -3.30 9.94
N ASN A 734 -15.41 -2.92 8.80
CA ASN A 734 -14.63 -1.69 8.70
C ASN A 734 -15.49 -0.42 8.64
N CYS A 735 -16.80 -0.52 8.41
CA CYS A 735 -17.65 0.66 8.35
C CYS A 735 -17.94 1.12 9.79
N PRO A 736 -17.40 2.28 10.24
CA PRO A 736 -17.64 2.77 11.59
C PRO A 736 -19.11 3.17 11.84
N TYR A 737 -19.93 3.18 10.78
CA TYR A 737 -21.33 3.59 10.80
C TYR A 737 -22.29 2.43 10.53
N ASN A 738 -21.78 1.20 10.43
CA ASN A 738 -22.56 -0.02 10.14
C ASN A 738 -23.42 0.05 8.86
N ALA A 739 -23.10 0.95 7.93
CA ALA A 739 -23.91 1.26 6.76
C ALA A 739 -23.79 0.25 5.60
N ILE A 740 -23.20 -0.93 5.85
CA ILE A 740 -23.00 -1.99 4.85
C ILE A 740 -23.52 -3.30 5.42
N GLU A 741 -24.41 -3.93 4.67
CA GLU A 741 -25.06 -5.18 5.06
C GLU A 741 -24.70 -6.32 4.10
N LEU A 742 -24.65 -7.54 4.61
CA LEU A 742 -24.51 -8.74 3.79
C LEU A 742 -25.89 -9.34 3.50
N ARG A 743 -26.32 -9.30 2.24
CA ARG A 743 -27.61 -9.85 1.79
C ARG A 743 -27.40 -10.83 0.65
N VAL A 744 -28.29 -11.80 0.50
CA VAL A 744 -28.32 -12.68 -0.68
C VAL A 744 -28.89 -11.87 -1.85
N LYS A 745 -28.26 -11.96 -3.04
CA LYS A 745 -28.80 -11.30 -4.23
C LYS A 745 -30.19 -11.87 -4.53
N PRO A 746 -31.24 -11.03 -4.59
CA PRO A 746 -32.58 -11.51 -4.82
C PRO A 746 -32.70 -12.00 -6.27
N PRO A 747 -33.49 -13.05 -6.49
CA PRO A 747 -33.68 -13.59 -7.82
C PRO A 747 -34.32 -12.56 -8.76
N PRO A 748 -34.00 -12.60 -10.06
CA PRO A 748 -34.59 -11.69 -11.04
C PRO A 748 -36.11 -11.83 -11.08
N ARG A 749 -36.80 -10.72 -11.42
CA ARG A 749 -38.25 -10.73 -11.62
C ARG A 749 -38.60 -11.71 -12.74
N LYS A 750 -39.63 -12.55 -12.52
CA LYS A 750 -39.98 -13.61 -13.48
C LYS A 750 -40.66 -13.10 -14.75
N THR A 751 -41.26 -11.91 -14.75
CA THR A 751 -42.16 -11.47 -15.83
C THR A 751 -41.90 -10.04 -16.28
N GLY A 752 -41.73 -9.85 -17.60
CA GLY A 752 -41.79 -8.54 -18.26
C GLY A 752 -43.23 -8.18 -18.63
N LEU A 753 -43.56 -6.89 -18.57
CA LEU A 753 -44.93 -6.36 -18.78
C LEU A 753 -45.60 -6.91 -20.05
N LEU A 754 -44.88 -6.91 -21.17
CA LEU A 754 -45.38 -7.42 -22.46
C LEU A 754 -45.65 -8.93 -22.46
N SER A 755 -44.82 -9.72 -21.77
CA SER A 755 -45.00 -11.18 -21.72
C SER A 755 -46.21 -11.58 -20.88
N TRP A 756 -46.44 -10.88 -19.77
CA TRP A 756 -47.64 -11.07 -18.95
C TRP A 756 -48.90 -10.61 -19.69
N LEU A 757 -48.84 -9.43 -20.33
CA LEU A 757 -49.99 -8.81 -21.00
C LEU A 757 -50.40 -9.53 -22.30
N LEU A 758 -49.44 -10.09 -23.07
CA LEU A 758 -49.72 -10.74 -24.36
C LEU A 758 -49.97 -12.25 -24.26
N PHE A 759 -49.36 -12.94 -23.29
CA PHE A 759 -49.38 -14.41 -23.26
C PHE A 759 -49.93 -15.00 -21.96
N GLY A 760 -50.31 -14.17 -20.97
CA GLY A 760 -50.77 -14.64 -19.66
C GLY A 760 -49.75 -15.53 -18.94
N SER A 761 -48.49 -15.53 -19.37
CA SER A 761 -47.45 -16.44 -18.92
C SER A 761 -46.67 -15.84 -17.75
N GLY A 762 -46.62 -16.57 -16.63
CA GLY A 762 -45.88 -16.21 -15.42
C GLY A 762 -46.77 -15.67 -14.29
N GLY A 763 -46.20 -15.54 -13.08
CA GLY A 763 -46.91 -15.04 -11.90
C GLY A 763 -47.28 -13.55 -12.00
N PRO A 764 -47.98 -13.00 -10.98
CA PRO A 764 -48.32 -11.58 -10.88
C PRO A 764 -47.16 -10.65 -11.23
N LEU A 765 -47.48 -9.55 -11.91
CA LEU A 765 -46.52 -8.52 -12.34
C LEU A 765 -45.63 -8.07 -11.17
N GLY A 766 -44.31 -8.25 -11.33
CA GLY A 766 -43.33 -7.79 -10.35
C GLY A 766 -43.02 -8.78 -9.22
N GLU A 767 -43.66 -9.96 -9.16
CA GLU A 767 -43.35 -10.97 -8.15
C GLU A 767 -41.93 -11.54 -8.31
N ARG A 768 -41.26 -11.68 -7.17
CA ARG A 768 -40.00 -12.43 -7.05
C ARG A 768 -40.26 -13.81 -6.45
N PRO A 769 -39.53 -14.85 -6.88
CA PRO A 769 -39.64 -16.15 -6.23
C PRO A 769 -39.26 -16.04 -4.74
N VAL A 770 -40.10 -16.64 -3.88
CA VAL A 770 -40.08 -16.48 -2.41
C VAL A 770 -38.92 -17.24 -1.74
N LYS A 771 -38.33 -18.22 -2.42
CA LYS A 771 -37.27 -19.06 -1.86
C LYS A 771 -35.89 -18.57 -2.26
N TYR A 772 -35.17 -18.02 -1.29
CA TYR A 772 -33.73 -17.83 -1.36
C TYR A 772 -33.04 -19.19 -1.19
N ASP A 773 -32.03 -19.47 -2.00
CA ASP A 773 -31.14 -20.61 -1.76
C ASP A 773 -30.25 -20.30 -0.54
N ALA A 774 -30.35 -21.13 0.49
CA ALA A 774 -29.61 -20.96 1.74
C ALA A 774 -28.08 -21.07 1.53
N ASN A 775 -27.63 -21.69 0.44
CA ASN A 775 -26.22 -21.81 0.07
C ASN A 775 -25.71 -20.65 -0.78
N SER A 776 -26.56 -19.68 -1.13
CA SER A 776 -26.14 -18.53 -1.94
C SER A 776 -25.25 -17.57 -1.17
N ILE A 777 -24.13 -17.19 -1.80
CA ILE A 777 -23.14 -16.27 -1.22
C ILE A 777 -23.80 -14.91 -0.96
N LYS A 778 -23.75 -14.45 0.30
CA LYS A 778 -24.20 -13.10 0.68
C LYS A 778 -23.22 -12.07 0.11
N LYS A 779 -23.70 -11.11 -0.68
CA LYS A 779 -22.88 -9.98 -1.16
C LYS A 779 -23.09 -8.76 -0.26
N ALA A 780 -22.11 -7.87 -0.25
CA ALA A 780 -22.22 -6.61 0.46
C ALA A 780 -23.14 -5.63 -0.30
N TYR A 781 -24.05 -5.00 0.42
CA TYR A 781 -24.98 -3.98 -0.05
C TYR A 781 -24.84 -2.74 0.83
N LYS A 782 -24.87 -1.59 0.17
CA LYS A 782 -24.87 -0.27 0.81
C LYS A 782 -25.44 0.74 -0.16
N CYS A 783 -25.79 1.93 0.32
CA CYS A 783 -26.18 3.02 -0.58
C CYS A 783 -25.04 3.28 -1.58
N ASP A 784 -25.43 3.42 -2.85
CA ASP A 784 -24.57 3.66 -4.00
C ASP A 784 -24.97 4.95 -4.74
N LEU A 785 -25.75 5.81 -4.06
CA LEU A 785 -26.35 7.04 -4.60
C LEU A 785 -27.18 6.83 -5.87
N CYS A 786 -27.69 5.62 -6.09
CA CYS A 786 -28.37 5.23 -7.31
C CYS A 786 -27.51 5.44 -8.57
N HIS A 787 -26.21 5.17 -8.46
CA HIS A 787 -25.24 5.24 -9.55
C HIS A 787 -25.77 4.65 -10.86
N GLY A 788 -25.51 5.35 -11.96
CA GLY A 788 -25.93 4.96 -13.30
C GLY A 788 -27.42 5.17 -13.60
N LYS A 789 -28.18 5.80 -12.69
CA LYS A 789 -29.59 6.18 -12.91
C LYS A 789 -29.75 7.69 -13.02
N ASP A 790 -30.57 8.12 -13.98
CA ASP A 790 -30.88 9.53 -14.18
C ASP A 790 -31.69 10.11 -13.01
N GLY A 791 -31.37 11.35 -12.63
CA GLY A 791 -32.08 12.10 -11.57
C GLY A 791 -31.55 11.93 -10.14
N GLY A 792 -30.46 11.19 -9.89
CA GLY A 792 -29.79 11.12 -8.57
C GLY A 792 -30.33 10.04 -7.60
N PRO A 793 -30.29 10.25 -6.27
CA PRO A 793 -30.80 9.28 -5.29
C PRO A 793 -32.33 9.17 -5.29
N ALA A 794 -32.86 7.95 -5.48
CA ALA A 794 -34.29 7.68 -5.49
C ALA A 794 -34.99 8.05 -4.18
N CYS A 795 -34.32 7.89 -3.04
CA CYS A 795 -34.87 8.20 -1.72
C CYS A 795 -35.16 9.70 -1.53
N VAL A 796 -34.38 10.57 -2.15
CA VAL A 796 -34.57 12.04 -2.13
C VAL A 796 -35.70 12.42 -3.09
N ARG A 797 -35.66 11.90 -4.33
CA ARG A 797 -36.70 12.21 -5.34
C ARG A 797 -38.11 11.76 -4.94
N ALA A 798 -38.21 10.65 -4.21
CA ALA A 798 -39.49 10.10 -3.78
C ALA A 798 -40.08 10.79 -2.54
N CYS A 799 -39.35 11.73 -1.92
CA CYS A 799 -39.85 12.47 -0.76
C CYS A 799 -40.86 13.55 -1.21
N PRO A 800 -42.16 13.42 -0.86
CA PRO A 800 -43.19 14.33 -1.35
C PRO A 800 -43.10 15.73 -0.73
N THR A 801 -42.49 15.86 0.45
CA THR A 801 -42.37 17.11 1.20
C THR A 801 -40.99 17.76 1.08
N GLY A 802 -40.02 17.10 0.43
CA GLY A 802 -38.63 17.55 0.41
C GLY A 802 -37.87 17.36 1.73
N ALA A 803 -38.44 16.65 2.71
CA ALA A 803 -37.83 16.40 4.01
C ALA A 803 -36.49 15.64 3.96
N ALA A 804 -36.30 14.75 2.98
CA ALA A 804 -35.10 13.92 2.85
C ALA A 804 -34.13 14.52 1.83
N PHE A 805 -32.91 14.85 2.25
CA PHE A 805 -31.88 15.42 1.39
C PHE A 805 -30.49 14.86 1.73
N ARG A 806 -29.58 14.91 0.74
CA ARG A 806 -28.18 14.49 0.90
C ARG A 806 -27.30 15.71 1.07
N ILE A 807 -26.43 15.70 2.08
CA ILE A 807 -25.53 16.83 2.35
C ILE A 807 -24.08 16.38 2.58
N SER A 808 -23.13 17.26 2.23
CA SER A 808 -21.74 17.13 2.63
C SER A 808 -21.44 18.06 3.82
N PRO A 809 -20.42 17.76 4.64
CA PRO A 809 -20.06 18.59 5.79
C PRO A 809 -19.67 20.01 5.38
N GLU A 810 -18.94 20.13 4.27
CA GLU A 810 -18.51 21.42 3.73
C GLU A 810 -19.70 22.27 3.29
N VAL A 811 -20.70 21.67 2.63
CA VAL A 811 -21.92 22.37 2.21
C VAL A 811 -22.74 22.78 3.43
N TYR A 812 -22.91 21.91 4.42
CA TYR A 812 -23.63 22.23 5.65
C TYR A 812 -22.97 23.37 6.44
N LEU A 813 -21.64 23.34 6.56
CA LEU A 813 -20.88 24.35 7.29
C LEU A 813 -20.74 25.69 6.53
N ASN A 814 -20.82 25.68 5.19
CA ASN A 814 -20.70 26.89 4.36
C ASN A 814 -22.05 27.54 4.01
N GLN A 815 -23.14 26.78 3.82
CA GLN A 815 -24.45 27.31 3.46
C GLN A 815 -25.08 28.18 4.55
N GLN A 816 -24.60 28.09 5.79
CA GLN A 816 -25.03 28.97 6.87
C GLN A 816 -24.53 30.43 6.72
N ASN A 817 -23.56 30.70 5.82
CA ASN A 817 -23.15 32.07 5.49
C ASN A 817 -24.06 32.75 4.45
N GLU A 818 -24.92 32.01 3.73
CA GLU A 818 -25.78 32.55 2.66
C GLU A 818 -27.28 32.52 3.01
N LEU A 819 -27.66 31.94 4.15
CA LEU A 819 -29.05 31.83 4.60
C LEU A 819 -29.42 32.77 5.76
N ILE A 820 -28.60 33.79 6.04
CA ILE A 820 -28.90 34.88 6.98
C ILE A 820 -28.81 36.22 6.27
#